data_AF-A0A7J7FAC2-F1
#
_entry.id   AF-A0A7J7FAC2-F1
#
_cell.length_a   1.000
_cell.length_b   1.000
_cell.length_c   1.000
_cell.angle_alpha   90.00
_cell.angle_beta   90.00
_cell.angle_gamma   90.00
#
_symmetry.space_group_name_H-M   'P 1'
#
loop_
_entity.id
_entity.type
_entity.pdbx_description
1 polymer ?
#
loop_
_entity_poly.entity_id
_entity_poly.type
_entity_poly.pdbx_seq_one_letter_code
_entity_poly.pdbx_strand_id
1 'polypeptide(L)'
;DILNTIIRHCPPRFFSLGLPGFSMLVGDFITAAARVLSTDMLAAPRTEALTILGSLVCFPNTYREIPLLQSVPDVNEVVTGAKDVKHYLINILLKNATEEPNECARCIAICSLGVWICEELAQCTSHPQLKAAINVIGVTLKFPNKIVAQVACDVLQLLVSYWEKLQMFETSLPRKIAEILVATIAFLLPSAEYSSVETDKKFIVSLLLCLLDWCMALPVNSLLHPVSTAALEEQHLARAPLLDYIYRVLHCCVCGSSTYTQQSHYTLTLADLSSTDYDPFLPLANVKNSEPVQYHSSAELGNLLTVEEERKRRSLELIPLTARMVMAHLVNHLGHFPLHGGPAVLHSLVSENHDNAHAEASELSSEVFRSPNLQLFVFNDSTLISYLQTPSEGPTGTSPVGTLSDVRVIVRDISGKYSWDGKVLYGPLEAYLAPNGRSPAFLISGWQHQAVGPQKDFSQTEEGDDVLDKLLENIGHTSPECLLPSQLNLNEPSPPPCGMNHDQEKEIIEVILRQNTQEDEYVRRCNSDSAMKVTSQEQPSPVEPRGPFYFCRLLLDDLGMNSWDRRKNFHLLKKNSKLLRELKNLDSRQCRETHKIAVFYIAEGQEDKCSILSNERGSQAYEDFVAGLGWEVDLSTHCGFMGGLQRNGSTGQTAPYYATSTVEVIFHVSTRMPSDSDDSLTKKLRHLGNDEVHIVWSEHSRDYRRGIIPTAFGDVSIIIYPMKNHMFYIAITKKPEVCFHYVIALTHTTFAI
;
A
#
# COMPACT_ATOMS: atom_id res chain seq x y z
N ASP A 1 -9.54 48.71 -8.75
CA ASP A 1 -10.72 48.22 -9.51
C ASP A 1 -10.39 47.54 -10.83
N ILE A 2 -9.65 48.17 -11.75
CA ILE A 2 -9.31 47.55 -13.04
C ILE A 2 -8.54 46.22 -12.87
N LEU A 3 -7.47 46.20 -12.05
CA LEU A 3 -6.71 44.97 -11.77
C LEU A 3 -7.57 43.86 -11.16
N ASN A 4 -8.42 44.21 -10.18
CA ASN A 4 -9.35 43.24 -9.58
C ASN A 4 -10.33 42.69 -10.62
N THR A 5 -10.81 43.52 -11.54
CA THR A 5 -11.73 43.09 -12.60
C THR A 5 -11.03 42.15 -13.59
N ILE A 6 -9.80 42.48 -13.99
CA ILE A 6 -9.00 41.63 -14.89
C ILE A 6 -8.72 40.28 -14.24
N ILE A 7 -8.22 40.25 -13.00
CA ILE A 7 -7.92 39.00 -12.30
C ILE A 7 -9.18 38.17 -12.04
N ARG A 8 -10.32 38.80 -11.74
CA ARG A 8 -11.59 38.11 -11.51
C ARG A 8 -12.18 37.48 -12.77
N HIS A 9 -12.01 38.11 -13.93
CA HIS A 9 -12.69 37.70 -15.16
C HIS A 9 -11.76 37.13 -16.24
N CYS A 10 -10.44 37.14 -16.06
CA CYS A 10 -9.51 36.47 -16.95
C CYS A 10 -9.35 35.01 -16.51
N PRO A 11 -9.95 34.03 -17.22
CA PRO A 11 -9.75 32.64 -16.88
C PRO A 11 -8.29 32.25 -17.16
N PRO A 12 -7.72 31.28 -16.42
CA PRO A 12 -6.40 30.71 -16.71
C PRO A 12 -6.26 30.18 -18.15
N ARG A 13 -7.40 29.91 -18.81
CA ARG A 13 -7.48 29.55 -20.22
C ARG A 13 -6.77 30.54 -21.14
N PHE A 14 -6.67 31.82 -20.77
CA PHE A 14 -5.97 32.83 -21.59
C PHE A 14 -4.57 32.36 -22.02
N PHE A 15 -3.80 31.81 -21.07
CA PHE A 15 -2.46 31.30 -21.34
C PHE A 15 -2.48 29.97 -22.10
N SER A 16 -3.51 29.14 -21.93
CA SER A 16 -3.68 27.90 -22.70
C SER A 16 -4.02 28.09 -24.18
N LEU A 17 -4.53 29.26 -24.57
CA LEU A 17 -4.85 29.51 -25.99
C LEU A 17 -3.59 29.70 -26.85
N GLY A 18 -2.43 29.94 -26.21
CA GLY A 18 -1.18 30.13 -26.93
C GLY A 18 -1.21 31.30 -27.93
N LEU A 19 -1.98 32.36 -27.62
CA LEU A 19 -2.16 33.50 -28.51
C LEU A 19 -0.81 34.19 -28.81
N PRO A 20 -0.52 34.61 -30.04
CA PRO A 20 0.75 35.27 -30.36
C PRO A 20 1.07 36.42 -29.38
N GLY A 21 2.24 36.35 -28.73
CA GLY A 21 2.69 37.36 -27.76
C GLY A 21 2.25 37.15 -26.31
N PHE A 22 1.52 36.07 -25.97
CA PHE A 22 1.02 35.85 -24.60
C PHE A 22 2.14 35.79 -23.53
N SER A 23 3.33 35.31 -23.89
CA SER A 23 4.46 35.17 -22.97
C SER A 23 4.96 36.51 -22.42
N MET A 24 4.76 37.61 -23.16
CA MET A 24 5.10 38.97 -22.72
C MET A 24 4.23 39.44 -21.55
N LEU A 25 3.01 38.90 -21.41
CA LEU A 25 2.07 39.28 -20.37
C LEU A 25 2.24 38.47 -19.09
N VAL A 26 3.02 37.37 -19.11
CA VAL A 26 3.16 36.47 -17.95
C VAL A 26 3.68 37.23 -16.73
N GLY A 27 4.73 38.05 -16.89
CA GLY A 27 5.27 38.88 -15.82
C GLY A 27 4.27 39.90 -15.25
N ASP A 28 3.46 40.51 -16.12
CA ASP A 28 2.42 41.47 -15.73
C ASP A 28 1.32 40.80 -14.92
N PHE A 29 0.88 39.60 -15.31
CA PHE A 29 -0.12 38.83 -14.58
C PHE A 29 0.40 38.35 -13.22
N ILE A 30 1.66 37.91 -13.13
CA ILE A 30 2.27 37.54 -11.84
C ILE A 30 2.31 38.77 -10.92
N THR A 31 2.74 39.92 -11.43
CA THR A 31 2.81 41.17 -10.67
C THR A 31 1.42 41.66 -10.26
N ALA A 32 0.43 41.57 -11.15
CA ALA A 32 -0.95 41.93 -10.87
C ALA A 32 -1.55 41.05 -9.76
N ALA A 33 -1.38 39.72 -9.87
CA ALA A 33 -1.82 38.79 -8.84
C ALA A 33 -1.13 39.04 -7.49
N ALA A 34 0.19 39.30 -7.48
CA ALA A 34 0.93 39.65 -6.27
C ALA A 34 0.38 40.92 -5.58
N ARG A 35 0.00 41.95 -6.37
CA ARG A 35 -0.64 43.18 -5.85
C ARG A 35 -2.02 42.91 -5.26
N VAL A 36 -2.85 42.09 -5.92
CA VAL A 36 -4.16 41.68 -5.40
C VAL A 36 -4.00 40.96 -4.07
N LEU A 37 -3.04 40.03 -3.96
CA LEU A 37 -2.77 39.26 -2.75
C LEU A 37 -2.17 40.10 -1.61
N SER A 38 -1.43 41.16 -1.95
CA SER A 38 -0.86 42.09 -0.96
C SER A 38 -1.86 43.10 -0.40
N THR A 39 -3.09 43.14 -0.92
CA THR A 39 -4.13 44.06 -0.45
C THR A 39 -4.88 43.48 0.74
N ASP A 40 -5.13 44.29 1.78
CA ASP A 40 -5.86 43.86 3.01
C ASP A 40 -7.37 43.64 2.80
N MET A 41 -7.88 43.93 1.60
CA MET A 41 -9.30 43.83 1.29
C MET A 41 -9.69 42.39 0.97
N LEU A 42 -10.48 41.75 1.85
CA LEU A 42 -11.00 40.39 1.66
C LEU A 42 -11.92 40.24 0.42
N ALA A 43 -12.49 41.34 -0.09
CA ALA A 43 -13.31 41.36 -1.30
C ALA A 43 -12.48 41.28 -2.61
N ALA A 44 -11.15 41.33 -2.51
CA ALA A 44 -10.26 41.14 -3.64
C ALA A 44 -10.35 39.70 -4.18
N PRO A 45 -10.15 39.48 -5.49
CA PRO A 45 -10.22 38.15 -6.11
C PRO A 45 -8.95 37.32 -5.81
N ARG A 46 -8.75 36.95 -4.54
CA ARG A 46 -7.55 36.26 -4.05
C ARG A 46 -7.46 34.82 -4.57
N THR A 47 -8.59 34.13 -4.61
CA THR A 47 -8.73 32.77 -5.14
C THR A 47 -8.34 32.71 -6.61
N GLU A 48 -8.88 33.64 -7.42
CA GLU A 48 -8.58 33.74 -8.85
C GLU A 48 -7.13 34.14 -9.08
N ALA A 49 -6.58 35.06 -8.28
CA ALA A 49 -5.17 35.44 -8.34
C ALA A 49 -4.24 34.23 -8.14
N LEU A 50 -4.47 33.43 -7.11
CA LEU A 50 -3.66 32.23 -6.84
C LEU A 50 -3.90 31.12 -7.87
N THR A 51 -5.11 31.02 -8.43
CA THR A 51 -5.39 30.07 -9.53
C THR A 51 -4.56 30.42 -10.77
N ILE A 52 -4.48 31.71 -11.12
CA ILE A 52 -3.63 32.19 -12.22
C ILE A 52 -2.16 31.86 -11.93
N LEU A 53 -1.66 32.19 -10.73
CA LEU A 53 -0.27 31.90 -10.35
C LEU A 53 0.03 30.39 -10.41
N GLY A 54 -0.88 29.54 -9.90
CA GLY A 54 -0.78 28.09 -9.98
C GLY A 54 -0.72 27.57 -11.42
N SER A 55 -1.53 28.13 -12.32
CA SER A 55 -1.52 27.76 -13.75
C SER A 55 -0.22 28.11 -14.50
N LEU A 56 0.58 29.03 -13.94
CA LEU A 56 1.83 29.50 -14.51
C LEU A 56 3.06 28.80 -13.94
N VAL A 57 2.92 27.92 -12.95
CA VAL A 57 4.03 27.26 -12.25
C VAL A 57 4.96 26.48 -13.22
N CYS A 58 4.39 25.85 -14.24
CA CYS A 58 5.14 25.05 -15.23
C CYS A 58 5.82 25.93 -16.32
N PHE A 59 5.44 27.20 -16.42
CA PHE A 59 5.86 28.07 -17.53
C PHE A 59 7.35 28.45 -17.47
N PRO A 60 7.96 28.81 -16.32
CA PRO A 60 9.38 29.14 -16.27
C PRO A 60 10.31 28.00 -16.72
N ASN A 61 9.86 26.77 -16.51
CA ASN A 61 10.57 25.56 -16.91
C ASN A 61 10.40 25.25 -18.40
N THR A 62 9.19 25.43 -18.92
CA THR A 62 8.83 25.22 -20.33
C THR A 62 9.40 26.31 -21.23
N TYR A 63 9.21 27.56 -20.85
CA TYR A 63 9.62 28.76 -21.58
C TYR A 63 10.85 29.34 -20.88
N ARG A 64 12.04 28.82 -21.21
CA ARG A 64 13.32 29.17 -20.57
C ARG A 64 13.67 30.67 -20.62
N GLU A 65 13.01 31.45 -21.47
CA GLU A 65 13.12 32.91 -21.55
C GLU A 65 11.73 33.56 -21.54
N ILE A 66 11.27 33.99 -20.37
CA ILE A 66 10.05 34.80 -20.23
C ILE A 66 10.45 36.28 -20.19
N PRO A 67 10.09 37.08 -21.21
CA PRO A 67 10.39 38.50 -21.21
C PRO A 67 9.53 39.22 -20.17
N LEU A 68 10.16 40.05 -19.34
CA LEU A 68 9.49 40.94 -18.39
C LEU A 68 9.40 42.33 -18.99
N LEU A 69 8.17 42.86 -19.13
CA LEU A 69 7.96 44.26 -19.45
C LEU A 69 8.05 45.09 -18.15
N GLN A 70 9.19 45.70 -17.89
CA GLN A 70 9.29 46.72 -16.83
C GLN A 70 8.98 48.10 -17.41
N SER A 71 8.03 48.83 -16.80
CA SER A 71 7.87 50.26 -17.07
C SER A 71 8.95 51.03 -16.32
N VAL A 72 10.09 51.27 -16.96
CA VAL A 72 11.04 52.29 -16.49
C VAL A 72 10.56 53.64 -17.02
N PRO A 73 10.40 54.69 -16.19
CA PRO A 73 10.35 56.03 -16.73
C PRO A 73 11.73 56.35 -17.35
N ASP A 74 11.77 56.49 -18.67
CA ASP A 74 12.88 56.97 -19.52
C ASP A 74 13.95 56.03 -20.10
N VAL A 75 13.85 54.69 -20.05
CA VAL A 75 14.77 53.83 -20.85
C VAL A 75 14.09 52.59 -21.45
N ASN A 76 14.12 52.49 -22.78
CA ASN A 76 13.69 51.34 -23.59
C ASN A 76 14.75 50.20 -23.55
N GLU A 77 15.00 49.61 -22.38
CA GLU A 77 15.76 48.35 -22.32
C GLU A 77 14.99 47.29 -21.54
N VAL A 78 14.67 46.19 -22.23
CA VAL A 78 14.01 45.01 -21.69
C VAL A 78 15.08 44.16 -21.00
N VAL A 79 15.15 44.23 -19.66
CA VAL A 79 16.04 43.35 -18.88
C VAL A 79 15.39 41.96 -18.79
N THR A 80 15.92 41.02 -19.57
CA THR A 80 15.50 39.61 -19.56
C THR A 80 16.26 38.83 -18.48
N GLY A 81 15.53 38.34 -17.47
CA GLY A 81 16.07 37.46 -16.43
C GLY A 81 15.11 36.35 -16.04
N ALA A 82 15.15 35.20 -16.74
CA ALA A 82 14.25 34.07 -16.48
C ALA A 82 14.40 33.44 -15.07
N LYS A 83 15.61 33.52 -14.48
CA LYS A 83 15.87 33.07 -13.10
C LYS A 83 15.12 33.89 -12.04
N ASP A 84 14.78 35.14 -12.36
CA ASP A 84 14.07 36.04 -11.45
C ASP A 84 12.56 35.72 -11.41
N VAL A 85 11.94 35.41 -12.56
CA VAL A 85 10.49 35.13 -12.62
C VAL A 85 10.11 33.88 -11.83
N LYS A 86 10.86 32.78 -11.99
CA LYS A 86 10.60 31.53 -11.25
C LYS A 86 10.72 31.76 -9.75
N HIS A 87 11.83 32.35 -9.30
CA HIS A 87 12.06 32.62 -7.88
C HIS A 87 11.00 33.58 -7.32
N TYR A 88 10.63 34.62 -8.08
CA TYR A 88 9.59 35.57 -7.70
C TYR A 88 8.21 34.90 -7.54
N LEU A 89 7.81 34.06 -8.51
CA LEU A 89 6.56 33.29 -8.47
C LEU A 89 6.50 32.38 -7.23
N ILE A 90 7.57 31.61 -6.98
CA ILE A 90 7.63 30.69 -5.84
C ILE A 90 7.66 31.43 -4.50
N ASN A 91 8.33 32.59 -4.41
CA ASN A 91 8.27 33.44 -3.22
C ASN A 91 6.85 33.92 -2.91
N ILE A 92 6.08 34.29 -3.94
CA ILE A 92 4.68 34.68 -3.75
C ILE A 92 3.87 33.48 -3.24
N LEU A 93 4.03 32.30 -3.83
CA LEU A 93 3.30 31.09 -3.41
C LEU A 93 3.67 30.66 -1.99
N LEU A 94 4.96 30.65 -1.64
CA LEU A 94 5.44 30.35 -0.28
C LEU A 94 4.85 31.30 0.75
N LYS A 95 4.89 32.61 0.48
CA LYS A 95 4.29 33.62 1.36
C LYS A 95 2.79 33.40 1.55
N ASN A 96 2.05 33.10 0.49
CA ASN A 96 0.61 32.89 0.60
C ASN A 96 0.27 31.53 1.25
N ALA A 97 1.09 30.50 1.10
CA ALA A 97 0.90 29.24 1.81
C ALA A 97 1.00 29.41 3.33
N THR A 98 1.80 30.36 3.82
CA THR A 98 1.97 30.63 5.26
C THR A 98 1.07 31.75 5.80
N GLU A 99 0.83 32.80 5.02
CA GLU A 99 0.21 34.06 5.50
C GLU A 99 -1.24 34.29 5.01
N GLU A 100 -1.73 33.59 3.98
CA GLU A 100 -3.01 33.91 3.31
C GLU A 100 -4.25 33.79 4.22
N PRO A 101 -5.01 34.85 4.51
CA PRO A 101 -6.13 34.78 5.46
C PRO A 101 -7.35 34.01 4.93
N ASN A 102 -7.52 33.83 3.62
CA ASN A 102 -8.67 33.13 3.04
C ASN A 102 -8.41 31.60 2.93
N GLU A 103 -9.35 30.79 3.41
CA GLU A 103 -9.21 29.31 3.45
C GLU A 103 -9.00 28.71 2.05
N CYS A 104 -9.90 29.02 1.11
CA CYS A 104 -9.85 28.51 -0.26
C CYS A 104 -8.58 28.97 -0.97
N ALA A 105 -8.23 30.25 -0.84
CA ALA A 105 -7.04 30.82 -1.46
C ALA A 105 -5.77 30.14 -0.91
N ARG A 106 -5.68 29.91 0.40
CA ARG A 106 -4.55 29.20 1.01
C ARG A 106 -4.44 27.75 0.53
N CYS A 107 -5.57 27.05 0.38
CA CYS A 107 -5.59 25.72 -0.21
C CYS A 107 -5.01 25.73 -1.63
N ILE A 108 -5.37 26.72 -2.48
CA ILE A 108 -4.80 26.86 -3.83
C ILE A 108 -3.29 27.09 -3.77
N ALA A 109 -2.79 27.92 -2.85
CA ALA A 109 -1.36 28.17 -2.70
C ALA A 109 -0.58 26.90 -2.37
N ILE A 110 -1.04 26.12 -1.38
CA ILE A 110 -0.40 24.86 -0.96
C ILE A 110 -0.42 23.83 -2.10
N CYS A 111 -1.58 23.69 -2.75
CA CYS A 111 -1.74 22.87 -3.93
C CYS A 111 -0.79 23.25 -5.08
N SER A 112 -0.67 24.55 -5.36
CA SER A 112 0.22 25.07 -6.41
C SER A 112 1.69 24.81 -6.08
N LEU A 113 2.08 24.87 -4.80
CA LEU A 113 3.40 24.45 -4.36
C LEU A 113 3.61 22.94 -4.55
N GLY A 114 2.59 22.11 -4.28
CA GLY A 114 2.64 20.67 -4.54
C GLY A 114 2.87 20.33 -6.01
N VAL A 115 2.12 20.98 -6.90
CA VAL A 115 2.30 20.87 -8.36
C VAL A 115 3.70 21.31 -8.77
N TRP A 116 4.17 22.45 -8.23
CA TRP A 116 5.51 22.94 -8.49
C TRP A 116 6.59 21.94 -8.08
N ILE A 117 6.49 21.36 -6.89
CA ILE A 117 7.44 20.34 -6.41
C ILE A 117 7.46 19.15 -7.39
N CYS A 118 6.30 18.65 -7.82
CA CYS A 118 6.21 17.54 -8.78
C CYS A 118 6.90 17.89 -10.10
N GLU A 119 6.66 19.09 -10.64
CA GLU A 119 7.29 19.59 -11.86
C GLU A 119 8.82 19.69 -11.72
N GLU A 120 9.33 20.24 -10.62
CA GLU A 120 10.77 20.31 -10.37
C GLU A 120 11.43 18.93 -10.29
N LEU A 121 10.75 17.97 -9.66
CA LEU A 121 11.23 16.60 -9.51
C LEU A 121 11.18 15.85 -10.85
N ALA A 122 10.12 16.05 -11.64
CA ALA A 122 9.97 15.46 -12.97
C ALA A 122 11.08 15.93 -13.90
N GLN A 123 11.36 17.24 -13.92
CA GLN A 123 12.40 17.83 -14.76
C GLN A 123 13.81 17.76 -14.17
N CYS A 124 13.94 17.30 -12.92
CA CYS A 124 15.19 17.26 -12.17
C CYS A 124 15.89 18.64 -12.09
N THR A 125 15.09 19.71 -11.98
CA THR A 125 15.59 21.07 -11.81
C THR A 125 15.79 21.34 -10.32
N SER A 126 17.04 21.28 -9.84
CA SER A 126 17.36 21.41 -8.41
C SER A 126 17.21 22.86 -7.90
N HIS A 127 15.98 23.32 -7.68
CA HIS A 127 15.70 24.66 -7.17
C HIS A 127 15.97 24.77 -5.65
N PRO A 128 16.61 25.84 -5.16
CA PRO A 128 17.03 25.95 -3.75
C PRO A 128 15.85 25.99 -2.75
N GLN A 129 14.67 26.43 -3.18
CA GLN A 129 13.50 26.55 -2.30
C GLN A 129 12.66 25.28 -2.18
N LEU A 130 13.05 24.18 -2.83
CA LEU A 130 12.29 22.92 -2.80
C LEU A 130 12.12 22.41 -1.37
N LYS A 131 13.21 22.42 -0.59
CA LYS A 131 13.20 22.03 0.83
C LYS A 131 12.29 22.93 1.67
N ALA A 132 12.33 24.25 1.42
CA ALA A 132 11.48 25.22 2.11
C ALA A 132 9.99 24.96 1.84
N ALA A 133 9.62 24.63 0.61
CA ALA A 133 8.24 24.29 0.27
C ALA A 133 7.77 23.00 0.96
N ILE A 134 8.62 21.96 0.98
CA ILE A 134 8.31 20.70 1.70
C ILE A 134 8.18 20.95 3.20
N ASN A 135 9.03 21.81 3.79
CA ASN A 135 8.91 22.22 5.19
C ASN A 135 7.56 22.91 5.45
N VAL A 136 7.16 23.89 4.62
CA VAL A 136 5.85 24.55 4.75
C VAL A 136 4.71 23.54 4.68
N ILE A 137 4.74 22.59 3.75
CA ILE A 137 3.73 21.53 3.64
C ILE A 137 3.71 20.65 4.90
N GLY A 138 4.88 20.20 5.38
CA GLY A 138 4.99 19.37 6.58
C GLY A 138 4.49 20.06 7.86
N VAL A 139 4.78 21.35 8.03
CA VAL A 139 4.26 22.14 9.16
C VAL A 139 2.76 22.35 9.06
N THR A 140 2.23 22.52 7.84
CA THR A 140 0.80 22.74 7.58
C THR A 140 -0.07 21.54 7.99
N LEU A 141 0.48 20.33 8.10
CA LEU A 141 -0.25 19.17 8.64
C LEU A 141 -0.78 19.39 10.06
N LYS A 142 -0.15 20.27 10.85
CA LYS A 142 -0.53 20.59 12.23
C LYS A 142 -1.48 21.78 12.31
N PHE A 143 -1.86 22.35 11.18
CA PHE A 143 -2.63 23.57 11.14
C PHE A 143 -4.02 23.36 11.78
N PRO A 144 -4.54 24.32 12.57
CA PRO A 144 -5.81 24.15 13.26
C PRO A 144 -6.99 23.90 12.32
N ASN A 145 -6.99 24.55 11.15
CA ASN A 145 -8.01 24.33 10.12
C ASN A 145 -7.74 23.01 9.38
N LYS A 146 -8.64 22.03 9.58
CA LYS A 146 -8.48 20.67 9.03
C LYS A 146 -8.63 20.57 7.52
N ILE A 147 -9.28 21.53 6.86
CA ILE A 147 -9.38 21.57 5.40
C ILE A 147 -8.01 21.91 4.81
N VAL A 148 -7.36 22.94 5.34
CA VAL A 148 -6.01 23.34 4.92
C VAL A 148 -4.98 22.24 5.24
N ALA A 149 -5.08 21.63 6.42
CA ALA A 149 -4.20 20.51 6.81
C ALA A 149 -4.42 19.27 5.93
N GLN A 150 -5.67 18.97 5.54
CA GLN A 150 -5.99 17.88 4.61
C GLN A 150 -5.33 18.11 3.25
N VAL A 151 -5.40 19.33 2.70
CA VAL A 151 -4.74 19.65 1.43
C VAL A 151 -3.22 19.41 1.50
N ALA A 152 -2.57 19.75 2.61
CA ALA A 152 -1.15 19.43 2.80
C ALA A 152 -0.88 17.92 2.86
N CYS A 153 -1.76 17.16 3.51
CA CYS A 153 -1.69 15.69 3.54
C CYS A 153 -1.85 15.08 2.13
N ASP A 154 -2.80 15.58 1.34
CA ASP A 154 -3.04 15.15 -0.04
C ASP A 154 -1.83 15.45 -0.94
N VAL A 155 -1.19 16.62 -0.75
CA VAL A 155 0.07 16.94 -1.44
C VAL A 155 1.18 15.96 -1.07
N LEU A 156 1.34 15.59 0.20
CA LEU A 156 2.31 14.57 0.60
C LEU A 156 1.98 13.19 0.05
N GLN A 157 0.70 12.86 -0.10
CA GLN A 157 0.27 11.62 -0.74
C GLN A 157 0.60 11.62 -2.25
N LEU A 158 0.41 12.74 -2.95
CA LEU A 158 0.84 12.90 -4.33
C LEU A 158 2.36 12.69 -4.50
N LEU A 159 3.15 13.23 -3.57
CA LEU A 159 4.62 13.11 -3.60
C LEU A 159 5.13 11.67 -3.42
N VAL A 160 4.30 10.73 -2.96
CA VAL A 160 4.63 9.29 -2.94
C VAL A 160 4.98 8.81 -4.34
N SER A 161 4.27 9.28 -5.38
CA SER A 161 4.55 8.89 -6.77
C SER A 161 5.92 9.38 -7.29
N TYR A 162 6.54 10.33 -6.57
CA TYR A 162 7.83 10.93 -6.90
C TYR A 162 8.93 10.58 -5.88
N TRP A 163 8.73 9.56 -5.03
CA TRP A 163 9.65 9.23 -3.95
C TRP A 163 11.08 8.94 -4.44
N GLU A 164 11.24 8.28 -5.59
CA GLU A 164 12.55 7.99 -6.20
C GLU A 164 13.26 9.28 -6.60
N LYS A 165 12.53 10.22 -7.21
CA LYS A 165 13.07 11.52 -7.62
C LYS A 165 13.43 12.38 -6.41
N LEU A 166 12.63 12.31 -5.34
CA LEU A 166 12.96 12.93 -4.06
C LEU A 166 14.25 12.34 -3.48
N GLN A 167 14.44 11.02 -3.54
CA GLN A 167 15.66 10.36 -3.08
C GLN A 167 16.89 10.77 -3.90
N MET A 168 16.74 10.96 -5.22
CA MET A 168 17.80 11.46 -6.08
C MET A 168 18.19 12.92 -5.75
N PHE A 169 17.20 13.76 -5.41
CA PHE A 169 17.45 15.14 -5.00
C PHE A 169 18.14 15.21 -3.62
N GLU A 170 17.59 14.49 -2.64
CA GLU A 170 18.15 14.38 -1.29
C GLU A 170 17.80 13.03 -0.67
N THR A 171 18.84 12.21 -0.43
CA THR A 171 18.69 10.80 -0.05
C THR A 171 17.91 10.57 1.24
N SER A 172 17.94 11.52 2.18
CA SER A 172 17.25 11.45 3.47
C SER A 172 15.82 11.96 3.44
N LEU A 173 15.40 12.68 2.38
CA LEU A 173 14.16 13.44 2.35
C LEU A 173 12.89 12.56 2.35
N PRO A 174 12.79 11.47 1.56
CA PRO A 174 11.64 10.55 1.63
C PRO A 174 11.44 9.96 3.03
N ARG A 175 12.55 9.56 3.68
CA ARG A 175 12.53 9.06 5.06
C ARG A 175 12.09 10.15 6.04
N LYS A 176 12.56 11.39 5.85
CA LYS A 176 12.20 12.53 6.69
C LYS A 176 10.70 12.86 6.60
N ILE A 177 10.07 12.69 5.43
CA ILE A 177 8.61 12.86 5.28
C ILE A 177 7.86 11.82 6.11
N ALA A 178 8.27 10.55 6.06
CA ALA A 178 7.67 9.50 6.89
C ALA A 178 7.87 9.78 8.40
N GLU A 179 9.05 10.26 8.81
CA GLU A 179 9.32 10.72 10.18
C GLU A 179 8.37 11.86 10.60
N ILE A 180 8.14 12.85 9.73
CA ILE A 180 7.22 13.98 9.97
C ILE A 180 5.78 13.48 10.14
N LEU A 181 5.33 12.53 9.32
CA LEU A 181 3.99 11.93 9.43
C LEU A 181 3.81 11.22 10.78
N VAL A 182 4.78 10.39 11.19
CA VAL A 182 4.75 9.69 12.47
C VAL A 182 4.67 10.67 13.65
N ALA A 183 5.55 11.68 13.68
CA ALA A 183 5.56 12.68 14.75
C ALA A 183 4.28 13.54 14.77
N THR A 184 3.70 13.81 13.59
CA THR A 184 2.44 14.58 13.48
C THR A 184 1.25 13.78 13.97
N ILE A 185 1.13 12.49 13.62
CA ILE A 185 0.09 11.60 14.15
C ILE A 185 0.18 11.51 15.66
N ALA A 186 1.39 11.30 16.20
CA ALA A 186 1.64 11.24 17.63
C ALA A 186 1.22 12.55 18.35
N PHE A 187 1.50 13.70 17.75
CA PHE A 187 1.12 15.02 18.28
C PHE A 187 -0.39 15.26 18.29
N LEU A 188 -1.11 14.87 17.22
CA LEU A 188 -2.53 15.17 17.05
C LEU A 188 -3.46 14.14 17.70
N LEU A 189 -2.99 12.90 17.90
CA LEU A 189 -3.80 11.78 18.42
C LEU A 189 -4.54 12.10 19.73
N PRO A 190 -3.90 12.67 20.78
CA PRO A 190 -4.60 12.97 22.04
C PRO A 190 -5.76 13.94 21.83
N SER A 191 -5.60 14.95 20.96
CA SER A 191 -6.67 15.91 20.68
C SER A 191 -7.83 15.29 19.88
N ALA A 192 -7.52 14.40 18.94
CA ALA A 192 -8.52 13.78 18.06
C ALA A 192 -9.33 12.66 18.75
N GLU A 193 -8.72 11.93 19.70
CA GLU A 193 -9.39 10.86 20.46
C GLU A 193 -10.56 11.40 21.30
N TYR A 194 -10.35 12.54 21.96
CA TYR A 194 -11.37 13.19 22.79
C TYR A 194 -12.27 14.16 22.02
N SER A 195 -11.98 14.43 20.73
CA SER A 195 -12.79 15.34 19.91
C SER A 195 -14.15 14.71 19.56
N SER A 196 -15.21 15.50 19.74
CA SER A 196 -16.55 15.17 19.23
C SER A 196 -16.70 15.49 17.74
N VAL A 197 -15.73 16.18 17.14
CA VAL A 197 -15.77 16.62 15.75
C VAL A 197 -15.27 15.51 14.83
N GLU A 198 -16.16 15.04 13.94
CA GLU A 198 -15.86 13.92 13.02
C GLU A 198 -14.69 14.24 12.06
N THR A 199 -14.48 15.51 11.71
CA THR A 199 -13.40 15.96 10.82
C THR A 199 -12.02 15.75 11.41
N ASP A 200 -11.85 15.89 12.73
CA ASP A 200 -10.55 15.68 13.40
C ASP A 200 -10.14 14.21 13.30
N LYS A 201 -11.10 13.30 13.49
CA LYS A 201 -10.87 11.86 13.37
C LYS A 201 -10.60 11.45 11.93
N LYS A 202 -11.38 11.97 10.98
CA LYS A 202 -11.15 11.74 9.54
C LYS A 202 -9.76 12.19 9.11
N PHE A 203 -9.28 13.32 9.63
CA PHE A 203 -7.94 13.80 9.33
C PHE A 203 -6.84 12.86 9.85
N ILE A 204 -6.97 12.30 11.06
CA ILE A 204 -6.04 11.26 11.54
C ILE A 204 -6.06 10.02 10.64
N VAL A 205 -7.24 9.59 10.18
CA VAL A 205 -7.36 8.50 9.20
C VAL A 205 -6.60 8.82 7.92
N SER A 206 -6.76 10.03 7.36
CA SER A 206 -6.00 10.47 6.18
C SER A 206 -4.49 10.39 6.41
N LEU A 207 -3.99 10.84 7.57
CA LEU A 207 -2.57 10.74 7.92
C LEU A 207 -2.09 9.29 8.04
N LEU A 208 -2.90 8.39 8.61
CA LEU A 208 -2.57 6.96 8.71
C LEU A 208 -2.49 6.29 7.34
N LEU A 209 -3.40 6.61 6.43
CA LEU A 209 -3.39 6.12 5.05
C LEU A 209 -2.22 6.70 4.25
N CYS A 210 -1.94 8.00 4.41
CA CYS A 210 -0.77 8.64 3.82
C CYS A 210 0.53 7.98 4.31
N LEU A 211 0.64 7.70 5.61
CA LEU A 211 1.78 6.97 6.17
C LEU A 211 1.91 5.57 5.58
N LEU A 212 0.79 4.85 5.40
CA LEU A 212 0.79 3.53 4.75
C LEU A 212 1.34 3.62 3.32
N ASP A 213 0.86 4.57 2.51
CA ASP A 213 1.33 4.76 1.13
C ASP A 213 2.85 5.04 1.08
N TRP A 214 3.36 5.89 1.98
CA TRP A 214 4.81 6.12 2.12
C TRP A 214 5.58 4.86 2.54
N CYS A 215 5.06 4.07 3.48
CA CYS A 215 5.70 2.83 3.90
C CYS A 215 5.74 1.79 2.79
N MET A 216 4.69 1.72 1.96
CA MET A 216 4.60 0.77 0.85
C MET A 216 5.46 1.19 -0.36
N ALA A 217 5.71 2.48 -0.55
CA ALA A 217 6.57 2.99 -1.61
C ALA A 217 8.07 2.91 -1.26
N LEU A 218 8.44 3.13 0.02
CA LEU A 218 9.84 3.16 0.44
C LEU A 218 10.46 1.75 0.49
N PRO A 219 11.74 1.60 0.08
CA PRO A 219 12.47 0.35 0.27
C PRO A 219 12.55 -0.02 1.75
N VAL A 220 12.41 -1.31 2.06
CA VAL A 220 12.46 -1.83 3.44
C VAL A 220 13.75 -1.41 4.16
N ASN A 221 14.88 -1.38 3.45
CA ASN A 221 16.17 -0.93 3.98
C ASN A 221 16.14 0.53 4.47
N SER A 222 15.36 1.41 3.84
CA SER A 222 15.18 2.80 4.26
C SER A 222 14.36 2.92 5.53
N LEU A 223 13.36 2.04 5.72
CA LEU A 223 12.52 1.97 6.92
C LEU A 223 13.24 1.32 8.12
N LEU A 224 14.18 0.41 7.85
CA LEU A 224 15.04 -0.21 8.87
C LEU A 224 16.21 0.68 9.28
N HIS A 225 16.42 1.81 8.59
CA HIS A 225 17.47 2.74 8.98
C HIS A 225 17.11 3.47 10.29
N PRO A 226 18.05 3.63 11.25
CA PRO A 226 17.80 4.41 12.45
C PRO A 226 17.50 5.88 12.17
N VAL A 227 16.61 6.48 12.97
CA VAL A 227 16.23 7.89 12.85
C VAL A 227 17.38 8.81 13.33
N SER A 228 17.67 9.87 12.58
CA SER A 228 18.70 10.87 12.92
C SER A 228 18.06 12.05 13.65
N THR A 229 18.18 12.11 14.98
CA THR A 229 17.71 13.25 15.79
C THR A 229 18.87 14.17 16.18
N ALA A 230 18.63 15.49 16.14
CA ALA A 230 19.64 16.52 16.44
C ALA A 230 19.85 16.74 17.95
N ALA A 231 18.92 16.27 18.79
CA ALA A 231 18.83 16.67 20.21
C ALA A 231 19.58 15.76 21.20
N LEU A 232 20.16 14.63 20.77
CA LEU A 232 20.78 13.65 21.68
C LEU A 232 22.05 13.04 21.07
N GLU A 233 23.16 13.79 21.16
CA GLU A 233 24.50 13.30 20.83
C GLU A 233 25.16 12.48 21.98
N GLU A 234 24.56 12.38 23.17
CA GLU A 234 25.29 11.90 24.36
C GLU A 234 24.91 10.51 24.94
N GLN A 235 24.06 9.68 24.33
CA GLN A 235 23.84 8.32 24.86
C GLN A 235 23.83 7.23 23.79
N HIS A 236 24.81 6.31 23.90
CA HIS A 236 25.08 5.13 23.08
C HIS A 236 23.99 4.03 23.08
N LEU A 237 22.70 4.38 23.21
CA LEU A 237 21.62 3.43 23.01
C LEU A 237 21.37 3.27 21.51
N ALA A 238 21.46 2.04 21.01
CA ALA A 238 21.18 1.69 19.63
C ALA A 238 19.82 2.29 19.20
N ARG A 239 19.85 3.27 18.30
CA ARG A 239 18.66 3.99 17.85
C ARG A 239 17.72 3.03 17.12
N ALA A 240 16.45 3.05 17.50
CA ALA A 240 15.44 2.22 16.89
C ALA A 240 15.24 2.58 15.40
N PRO A 241 14.93 1.59 14.54
CA PRO A 241 14.59 1.84 13.14
C PRO A 241 13.30 2.65 13.02
N LEU A 242 13.12 3.38 11.91
CA LEU A 242 11.88 4.12 11.63
C LEU A 242 10.65 3.21 11.69
N LEU A 243 10.77 1.96 11.21
CA LEU A 243 9.68 0.98 11.26
C LEU A 243 9.17 0.71 12.68
N ASP A 244 10.05 0.71 13.69
CA ASP A 244 9.65 0.52 15.08
C ASP A 244 8.85 1.73 15.61
N TYR A 245 9.26 2.97 15.26
CA TYR A 245 8.45 4.15 15.58
C TYR A 245 7.08 4.15 14.90
N ILE A 246 6.99 3.63 13.67
CA ILE A 246 5.71 3.45 12.96
C ILE A 246 4.81 2.46 13.72
N TYR A 247 5.31 1.27 14.07
CA TYR A 247 4.49 0.31 14.82
C TYR A 247 4.10 0.82 16.21
N ARG A 248 4.96 1.59 16.88
CA ARG A 248 4.62 2.25 18.15
C ARG A 248 3.48 3.24 18.00
N VAL A 249 3.53 4.15 17.01
CA VAL A 249 2.45 5.13 16.82
C VAL A 249 1.14 4.47 16.42
N LEU A 250 1.20 3.41 15.60
CA LEU A 250 0.03 2.62 15.23
C LEU A 250 -0.57 1.89 16.44
N HIS A 251 0.27 1.29 17.28
CA HIS A 251 -0.18 0.65 18.52
C HIS A 251 -0.82 1.66 19.47
N CYS A 252 -0.27 2.88 19.59
CA CYS A 252 -0.90 3.97 20.34
C CYS A 252 -2.27 4.35 19.77
N CYS A 253 -2.43 4.39 18.44
CA CYS A 253 -3.73 4.65 17.81
C CYS A 253 -4.77 3.55 18.11
N VAL A 254 -4.33 2.31 18.36
CA VAL A 254 -5.23 1.19 18.71
C VAL A 254 -5.58 1.14 20.19
N CYS A 255 -4.60 1.32 21.07
CA CYS A 255 -4.75 1.19 22.52
C CYS A 255 -5.22 2.48 23.22
N GLY A 256 -5.20 3.61 22.50
CA GLY A 256 -5.55 4.93 23.02
C GLY A 256 -4.34 5.69 23.56
N SER A 257 -4.47 7.01 23.61
CA SER A 257 -3.40 7.95 23.99
C SER A 257 -2.98 7.85 25.47
N SER A 258 -3.74 7.18 26.34
CA SER A 258 -3.33 6.92 27.72
C SER A 258 -2.05 6.08 27.80
N THR A 259 -1.91 5.10 26.89
CA THR A 259 -0.69 4.28 26.72
C THR A 259 0.53 5.12 26.32
N TYR A 260 0.31 6.25 25.65
CA TYR A 260 1.34 7.18 25.20
C TYR A 260 2.08 7.82 26.38
N THR A 261 1.36 8.15 27.46
CA THR A 261 1.93 8.79 28.66
C THR A 261 2.93 7.91 29.43
N GLN A 262 2.85 6.58 29.28
CA GLN A 262 3.74 5.63 29.93
C GLN A 262 5.01 5.33 29.10
N GLN A 263 5.05 5.71 27.81
CA GLN A 263 6.13 5.40 26.87
C GLN A 263 6.86 6.63 26.29
N SER A 264 6.67 7.82 26.88
CA SER A 264 7.14 9.11 26.36
C SER A 264 8.64 9.15 26.00
N HIS A 265 9.49 8.43 26.73
CA HIS A 265 10.94 8.32 26.49
C HIS A 265 11.33 7.61 25.17
N TYR A 266 10.37 7.04 24.45
CA TYR A 266 10.59 6.20 23.26
C TYR A 266 9.78 6.66 22.04
N THR A 267 9.26 7.90 22.08
CA THR A 267 8.43 8.49 21.03
C THR A 267 9.24 9.45 20.16
N LEU A 268 8.88 9.55 18.88
CA LEU A 268 9.47 10.51 17.96
C LEU A 268 8.69 11.83 18.05
N THR A 269 9.28 12.86 18.67
CA THR A 269 8.61 14.15 18.82
C THR A 269 8.94 15.09 17.65
N LEU A 270 8.09 16.10 17.45
CA LEU A 270 8.36 17.13 16.44
C LEU A 270 9.68 17.87 16.70
N ALA A 271 10.03 18.11 17.98
CA ALA A 271 11.27 18.78 18.34
C ALA A 271 12.51 17.96 17.95
N ASP A 272 12.44 16.63 18.06
CA ASP A 272 13.53 15.73 17.67
C ASP A 272 13.83 15.78 16.17
N LEU A 273 12.83 16.17 15.38
CA LEU A 273 12.93 16.31 13.93
C LEU A 273 13.47 17.66 13.48
N SER A 274 13.60 18.64 14.37
CA SER A 274 14.12 19.96 14.05
C SER A 274 15.53 19.87 13.46
N SER A 275 15.72 20.45 12.28
CA SER A 275 17.00 20.49 11.59
C SER A 275 17.13 21.79 10.79
N THR A 276 18.29 22.00 10.15
CA THR A 276 18.51 23.13 9.22
C THR A 276 17.47 23.20 8.09
N ASP A 277 16.91 22.05 7.70
CA ASP A 277 16.04 21.91 6.53
C ASP A 277 14.55 21.75 6.91
N TYR A 278 14.25 21.49 8.19
CA TYR A 278 12.88 21.34 8.69
C TYR A 278 12.71 22.03 10.04
N ASP A 279 11.89 23.08 10.05
CA ASP A 279 11.51 23.81 11.27
C ASP A 279 10.06 23.47 11.64
N PRO A 280 9.82 22.53 12.57
CA PRO A 280 8.48 22.18 13.01
C PRO A 280 7.72 23.35 13.65
N PHE A 281 8.39 24.42 14.09
CA PHE A 281 7.78 25.54 14.80
C PHE A 281 7.61 26.79 13.93
N LEU A 282 7.78 26.66 12.61
CA LEU A 282 7.53 27.73 11.65
C LEU A 282 6.12 28.34 11.86
N PRO A 283 6.00 29.64 12.13
CA PRO A 283 4.71 30.26 12.42
C PRO A 283 3.86 30.36 11.16
N LEU A 284 2.61 29.84 11.24
CA LEU A 284 1.60 29.96 10.19
C LEU A 284 0.52 30.95 10.63
N ALA A 285 0.17 31.93 9.80
CA ALA A 285 -0.88 32.90 10.14
C ALA A 285 -2.25 32.21 10.19
N ASN A 286 -3.17 32.67 11.02
CA ASN A 286 -4.51 32.07 11.09
C ASN A 286 -5.36 32.37 9.84
N VAL A 287 -6.23 31.44 9.49
CA VAL A 287 -7.23 31.59 8.42
C VAL A 287 -8.54 32.11 9.00
N LYS A 288 -9.20 33.04 8.30
CA LYS A 288 -10.55 33.49 8.60
C LYS A 288 -11.53 32.53 7.91
N ASN A 289 -12.27 31.75 8.70
CA ASN A 289 -13.27 30.84 8.17
C ASN A 289 -14.27 31.63 7.30
N SER A 290 -14.48 31.20 6.06
CA SER A 290 -15.69 31.53 5.33
C SER A 290 -16.89 31.01 6.14
N GLU A 291 -17.97 31.78 6.19
CA GLU A 291 -19.21 31.37 6.87
C GLU A 291 -19.55 29.93 6.50
N PRO A 292 -19.95 29.08 7.47
CA PRO A 292 -20.31 27.72 7.16
C PRO A 292 -21.48 27.76 6.19
N VAL A 293 -21.27 27.31 4.96
CA VAL A 293 -22.37 26.93 4.07
C VAL A 293 -23.14 25.89 4.86
N GLN A 294 -24.36 26.25 5.28
CA GLN A 294 -25.30 25.31 5.88
C GLN A 294 -25.55 24.20 4.88
N TYR A 295 -24.78 23.13 4.99
CA TYR A 295 -25.20 21.85 4.46
C TYR A 295 -26.47 21.52 5.22
N HIS A 296 -27.61 21.55 4.53
CA HIS A 296 -28.74 20.75 4.95
C HIS A 296 -28.22 19.33 4.98
N SER A 297 -27.81 18.85 6.16
CA SER A 297 -27.75 17.43 6.40
C SER A 297 -29.14 16.92 6.01
N SER A 298 -29.18 15.85 5.23
CA SER A 298 -30.40 15.10 4.97
C SER A 298 -31.01 14.69 6.31
N ALA A 299 -31.83 15.57 6.88
CA ALA A 299 -32.43 15.47 8.19
C ALA A 299 -33.66 14.56 8.20
N GLU A 300 -34.00 13.92 7.07
CA GLU A 300 -35.18 13.06 6.98
C GLU A 300 -34.91 11.56 7.17
N LEU A 301 -33.70 11.15 7.57
CA LEU A 301 -33.40 9.75 7.91
C LEU A 301 -32.65 9.56 9.23
N GLY A 302 -32.80 10.50 10.18
CA GLY A 302 -32.08 10.53 11.46
C GLY A 302 -32.86 10.04 12.69
N ASN A 303 -34.11 9.61 12.55
CA ASN A 303 -34.99 9.40 13.73
C ASN A 303 -34.98 7.97 14.32
N LEU A 304 -33.93 7.18 14.05
CA LEU A 304 -33.74 5.87 14.69
C LEU A 304 -32.55 5.96 15.65
N LEU A 305 -32.82 6.01 16.95
CA LEU A 305 -31.81 6.05 18.03
C LEU A 305 -30.72 4.98 17.88
N THR A 306 -31.06 3.83 17.30
CA THR A 306 -30.13 2.74 16.97
C THR A 306 -29.10 3.12 15.90
N VAL A 307 -29.42 4.01 14.96
CA VAL A 307 -28.51 4.48 13.90
C VAL A 307 -27.53 5.53 14.47
N GLU A 308 -27.97 6.38 15.39
CA GLU A 308 -27.10 7.36 16.04
C GLU A 308 -26.10 6.73 17.01
N GLU A 309 -26.53 5.75 17.83
CA GLU A 309 -25.63 4.99 18.71
C GLU A 309 -24.59 4.20 17.91
N GLU A 310 -25.01 3.55 16.83
CA GLU A 310 -24.14 2.81 15.91
C GLU A 310 -23.17 3.76 15.18
N ARG A 311 -23.62 4.94 14.75
CA ARG A 311 -22.75 5.98 14.14
C ARG A 311 -21.73 6.52 15.14
N LYS A 312 -22.14 6.75 16.40
CA LYS A 312 -21.25 7.20 17.47
C LYS A 312 -20.21 6.13 17.82
N ARG A 313 -20.60 4.86 17.86
CA ARG A 313 -19.69 3.73 18.05
C ARG A 313 -18.68 3.62 16.90
N ARG A 314 -19.14 3.68 15.64
CA ARG A 314 -18.25 3.70 14.46
C ARG A 314 -17.28 4.88 14.46
N SER A 315 -17.72 6.05 14.91
CA SER A 315 -16.86 7.24 15.06
C SER A 315 -15.80 7.06 16.14
N LEU A 316 -16.06 6.32 17.21
CA LEU A 316 -15.07 6.01 18.26
C LEU A 316 -14.06 4.95 17.80
N GLU A 317 -14.50 3.98 17.02
CA GLU A 317 -13.64 2.90 16.52
C GLU A 317 -12.86 3.26 15.25
N LEU A 318 -13.10 4.40 14.62
CA LEU A 318 -12.53 4.76 13.31
C LEU A 318 -11.00 4.79 13.31
N ILE A 319 -10.37 5.48 14.28
CA ILE A 319 -8.91 5.57 14.38
C ILE A 319 -8.29 4.21 14.74
N PRO A 320 -8.73 3.50 15.80
CA PRO A 320 -8.22 2.17 16.12
C PRO A 320 -8.38 1.15 14.98
N LEU A 321 -9.52 1.17 14.28
CA LEU A 321 -9.79 0.27 13.17
C LEU A 321 -8.84 0.50 12.00
N THR A 322 -8.64 1.78 11.63
CA THR A 322 -7.70 2.16 10.57
C THR A 322 -6.27 1.77 10.95
N ALA A 323 -5.84 2.04 12.19
CA ALA A 323 -4.51 1.68 12.64
C ALA A 323 -4.28 0.16 12.66
N ARG A 324 -5.27 -0.65 13.06
CA ARG A 324 -5.19 -2.12 12.96
C ARG A 324 -5.08 -2.59 11.50
N MET A 325 -5.85 -1.99 10.61
CA MET A 325 -5.78 -2.28 9.18
C MET A 325 -4.40 -1.95 8.62
N VAL A 326 -3.85 -0.76 8.90
CA VAL A 326 -2.49 -0.37 8.50
C VAL A 326 -1.44 -1.33 9.06
N MET A 327 -1.51 -1.72 10.34
CA MET A 327 -0.58 -2.69 10.92
C MET A 327 -0.64 -4.05 10.23
N ALA A 328 -1.85 -4.61 10.06
CA ALA A 328 -2.03 -5.88 9.37
C ALA A 328 -1.51 -5.82 7.93
N HIS A 329 -1.76 -4.70 7.25
CA HIS A 329 -1.30 -4.46 5.89
C HIS A 329 0.23 -4.44 5.79
N LEU A 330 0.90 -3.71 6.69
CA LEU A 330 2.36 -3.65 6.74
C LEU A 330 2.97 -5.02 7.06
N VAL A 331 2.39 -5.78 7.99
CA VAL A 331 2.88 -7.12 8.33
C VAL A 331 2.81 -8.08 7.13
N ASN A 332 1.73 -7.99 6.35
CA ASN A 332 1.48 -8.93 5.26
C ASN A 332 2.15 -8.53 3.93
N HIS A 333 2.27 -7.22 3.65
CA HIS A 333 2.56 -6.74 2.29
C HIS A 333 3.84 -5.89 2.16
N LEU A 334 4.48 -5.50 3.26
CA LEU A 334 5.64 -4.61 3.22
C LEU A 334 6.79 -5.24 2.40
N GLY A 335 7.27 -4.53 1.38
CA GLY A 335 8.31 -5.00 0.47
C GLY A 335 7.86 -6.02 -0.59
N HIS A 336 6.57 -6.35 -0.65
CA HIS A 336 6.00 -7.35 -1.55
C HIS A 336 5.03 -6.78 -2.60
N PHE A 337 4.95 -5.45 -2.76
CA PHE A 337 4.12 -4.78 -3.75
C PHE A 337 4.86 -3.60 -4.43
N PRO A 338 4.72 -3.40 -5.75
CA PRO A 338 4.09 -4.31 -6.71
C PRO A 338 5.01 -5.50 -7.03
N LEU A 339 4.42 -6.65 -7.36
CA LEU A 339 5.18 -7.80 -7.84
C LEU A 339 5.64 -7.55 -9.29
N HIS A 340 6.77 -8.15 -9.68
CA HIS A 340 7.40 -7.95 -11.01
C HIS A 340 6.56 -8.42 -12.22
N GLY A 341 5.35 -8.97 -12.01
CA GLY A 341 4.51 -9.59 -13.04
C GLY A 341 3.26 -8.81 -13.44
N GLY A 342 3.13 -7.54 -13.05
CA GLY A 342 1.95 -6.71 -13.34
C GLY A 342 1.13 -6.37 -12.08
N PRO A 343 -0.16 -6.02 -12.21
CA PRO A 343 -0.95 -5.58 -11.07
C PRO A 343 -1.12 -6.71 -10.05
N ALA A 344 -0.54 -6.52 -8.86
CA ALA A 344 -0.51 -7.56 -7.85
C ALA A 344 -1.87 -7.68 -7.11
N VAL A 345 -2.29 -8.92 -6.91
CA VAL A 345 -3.43 -9.25 -6.04
C VAL A 345 -2.90 -9.40 -4.62
N LEU A 346 -3.42 -8.59 -3.69
CA LEU A 346 -2.98 -8.63 -2.28
C LEU A 346 -3.71 -9.69 -1.46
N HIS A 347 -4.84 -10.19 -1.96
CA HIS A 347 -5.60 -11.25 -1.33
C HIS A 347 -5.67 -12.48 -2.23
N SER A 348 -5.78 -13.65 -1.63
CA SER A 348 -5.92 -14.90 -2.36
C SER A 348 -7.27 -14.97 -3.07
N LEU A 349 -7.27 -15.38 -4.33
CA LEU A 349 -8.50 -15.75 -5.05
C LEU A 349 -8.94 -17.19 -4.75
N VAL A 350 -8.10 -17.97 -4.08
CA VAL A 350 -8.40 -19.35 -3.69
C VAL A 350 -9.61 -19.37 -2.75
N SER A 351 -10.54 -20.28 -3.01
CA SER A 351 -11.70 -20.55 -2.17
C SER A 351 -11.70 -22.01 -1.74
N GLU A 352 -12.57 -22.37 -0.80
CA GLU A 352 -12.69 -23.76 -0.35
C GLU A 352 -13.18 -24.70 -1.46
N ASN A 353 -13.75 -24.17 -2.55
CA ASN A 353 -14.15 -24.95 -3.71
C ASN A 353 -13.06 -25.07 -4.79
N HIS A 354 -11.89 -24.46 -4.62
CA HIS A 354 -10.93 -24.29 -5.72
C HIS A 354 -10.53 -25.61 -6.41
N ASP A 355 -10.42 -26.69 -5.64
CA ASP A 355 -10.06 -28.01 -6.15
C ASP A 355 -11.28 -28.90 -6.47
N ASN A 356 -12.50 -28.36 -6.40
CA ASN A 356 -13.72 -29.11 -6.71
C ASN A 356 -14.03 -29.02 -8.20
N ALA A 357 -13.69 -30.07 -8.95
CA ALA A 357 -13.91 -30.18 -10.39
C ALA A 357 -15.39 -30.04 -10.82
N HIS A 358 -16.35 -30.25 -9.90
CA HIS A 358 -17.79 -30.14 -10.17
C HIS A 358 -18.36 -28.76 -9.83
N ALA A 359 -17.56 -27.85 -9.26
CA ALA A 359 -17.99 -26.50 -8.92
C ALA A 359 -17.64 -25.53 -10.07
N GLU A 360 -18.62 -25.18 -10.91
CA GLU A 360 -18.45 -24.14 -11.94
C GLU A 360 -18.36 -22.71 -11.36
N ALA A 361 -18.69 -22.53 -10.07
CA ALA A 361 -18.77 -21.22 -9.43
C ALA A 361 -17.57 -20.92 -8.51
N SER A 362 -17.05 -19.69 -8.62
CA SER A 362 -16.03 -19.13 -7.72
C SER A 362 -16.50 -19.00 -6.25
N GLU A 363 -17.80 -19.10 -6.00
CA GLU A 363 -18.41 -18.96 -4.67
C GLU A 363 -18.51 -20.29 -3.91
N LEU A 364 -18.35 -20.25 -2.59
CA LEU A 364 -18.49 -21.40 -1.70
C LEU A 364 -19.81 -22.18 -1.91
N SER A 365 -19.68 -23.47 -2.23
CA SER A 365 -20.82 -24.33 -2.53
C SER A 365 -21.47 -24.83 -1.24
N SER A 366 -22.77 -25.09 -1.29
CA SER A 366 -23.49 -25.64 -0.13
C SER A 366 -23.04 -27.05 0.24
N GLU A 367 -22.47 -27.78 -0.71
CA GLU A 367 -21.94 -29.14 -0.52
C GLU A 367 -20.62 -29.10 0.25
N VAL A 368 -19.62 -28.36 -0.25
CA VAL A 368 -18.33 -28.17 0.42
C VAL A 368 -18.52 -27.53 1.80
N PHE A 369 -19.42 -26.55 1.92
CA PHE A 369 -19.74 -25.95 3.21
C PHE A 369 -20.23 -26.96 4.24
N ARG A 370 -21.04 -27.96 3.84
CA ARG A 370 -21.55 -29.00 4.74
C ARG A 370 -20.59 -30.18 4.94
N SER A 371 -19.55 -30.29 4.12
CA SER A 371 -18.56 -31.36 4.20
C SER A 371 -17.92 -31.44 5.60
N PRO A 372 -17.73 -32.65 6.17
CA PRO A 372 -17.04 -32.80 7.45
C PRO A 372 -15.55 -32.47 7.37
N ASN A 373 -14.98 -32.39 6.15
CA ASN A 373 -13.58 -32.03 5.90
C ASN A 373 -13.30 -30.52 6.03
N LEU A 374 -14.33 -29.69 6.11
CA LEU A 374 -14.21 -28.25 6.32
C LEU A 374 -14.64 -27.92 7.74
N GLN A 375 -13.84 -27.16 8.49
CA GLN A 375 -14.25 -26.55 9.75
C GLN A 375 -13.91 -25.06 9.77
N LEU A 376 -14.76 -24.28 10.43
CA LEU A 376 -14.70 -22.82 10.47
C LEU A 376 -14.51 -22.39 11.92
N PHE A 377 -13.55 -21.52 12.18
CA PHE A 377 -13.20 -21.06 13.51
C PHE A 377 -13.12 -19.54 13.57
N VAL A 378 -13.57 -18.97 14.68
CA VAL A 378 -13.26 -17.59 15.06
C VAL A 378 -11.96 -17.63 15.85
N PHE A 379 -10.95 -16.88 15.40
CA PHE A 379 -9.66 -16.78 16.08
C PHE A 379 -9.61 -15.63 17.08
N ASN A 380 -10.30 -14.53 16.76
CA ASN A 380 -10.53 -13.37 17.61
C ASN A 380 -11.73 -12.56 17.03
N ASP A 381 -12.02 -11.40 17.60
CA ASP A 381 -13.14 -10.53 17.17
C ASP A 381 -13.01 -9.96 15.74
N SER A 382 -11.87 -10.18 15.07
CA SER A 382 -11.53 -9.63 13.75
C SER A 382 -11.07 -10.65 12.70
N THR A 383 -10.94 -11.93 13.06
CA THR A 383 -10.32 -12.94 12.20
C THR A 383 -11.11 -14.25 12.20
N LEU A 384 -11.46 -14.70 11.00
CA LEU A 384 -12.13 -15.96 10.72
C LEU A 384 -11.18 -16.91 9.98
N ILE A 385 -11.14 -18.18 10.36
CA ILE A 385 -10.25 -19.18 9.75
C ILE A 385 -11.06 -20.38 9.27
N SER A 386 -10.79 -20.84 8.05
CA SER A 386 -11.31 -22.09 7.49
C SER A 386 -10.18 -23.08 7.36
N TYR A 387 -10.38 -24.28 7.91
CA TYR A 387 -9.49 -25.40 7.68
C TYR A 387 -10.23 -26.39 6.79
N LEU A 388 -9.63 -26.74 5.66
CA LEU A 388 -10.15 -27.70 4.70
C LEU A 388 -9.13 -28.81 4.52
N GLN A 389 -9.55 -30.05 4.72
CA GLN A 389 -8.76 -31.20 4.30
C GLN A 389 -9.21 -31.62 2.91
N THR A 390 -8.36 -31.50 1.90
CA THR A 390 -8.67 -31.98 0.57
C THR A 390 -8.39 -33.48 0.50
N PRO A 391 -9.30 -34.29 -0.10
CA PRO A 391 -9.04 -35.70 -0.31
C PRO A 391 -7.82 -35.89 -1.22
N SER A 392 -6.96 -36.85 -0.89
CA SER A 392 -5.90 -37.29 -1.81
C SER A 392 -6.57 -38.06 -2.96
N GLU A 393 -6.85 -37.40 -4.09
CA GLU A 393 -7.22 -38.12 -5.31
C GLU A 393 -5.99 -38.87 -5.82
N GLY A 394 -5.96 -40.19 -5.61
CA GLY A 394 -4.93 -41.04 -6.20
C GLY A 394 -5.03 -40.99 -7.72
N PRO A 395 -3.90 -40.98 -8.45
CA PRO A 395 -3.93 -41.14 -9.89
C PRO A 395 -4.60 -42.48 -10.19
N THR A 396 -5.58 -42.46 -11.08
CA THR A 396 -6.21 -43.66 -11.64
C THR A 396 -5.17 -44.45 -12.42
N GLY A 397 -4.41 -45.30 -11.71
CA GLY A 397 -3.45 -46.22 -12.32
C GLY A 397 -2.10 -46.28 -11.59
N THR A 398 -1.91 -47.38 -10.85
CA THR A 398 -0.61 -48.02 -10.57
C THR A 398 0.49 -47.19 -9.89
N SER A 399 0.43 -47.08 -8.55
CA SER A 399 1.59 -47.00 -7.62
C SER A 399 1.08 -47.05 -6.15
N PRO A 400 1.54 -47.97 -5.28
CA PRO A 400 1.20 -47.98 -3.86
C PRO A 400 2.26 -47.21 -3.07
N VAL A 401 2.35 -45.89 -3.31
CA VAL A 401 3.16 -44.99 -2.47
C VAL A 401 2.18 -44.02 -1.82
N GLY A 402 2.13 -44.04 -0.48
CA GLY A 402 1.07 -43.49 0.36
C GLY A 402 0.45 -42.17 -0.11
N THR A 403 -0.88 -42.16 -0.17
CA THR A 403 -1.72 -41.00 -0.46
C THR A 403 -1.56 -39.92 0.62
N LEU A 404 -0.75 -38.89 0.33
CA LEU A 404 -0.60 -37.71 1.16
C LEU A 404 -1.87 -36.85 1.06
N SER A 405 -2.49 -36.54 2.20
CA SER A 405 -3.63 -35.60 2.24
C SER A 405 -3.11 -34.17 2.40
N ASP A 406 -3.71 -33.26 1.65
CA ASP A 406 -3.36 -31.84 1.70
C ASP A 406 -4.34 -31.12 2.65
N VAL A 407 -3.81 -30.13 3.36
CA VAL A 407 -4.55 -29.27 4.28
C VAL A 407 -4.48 -27.85 3.75
N ARG A 408 -5.63 -27.22 3.55
CA ARG A 408 -5.74 -25.81 3.20
C ARG A 408 -6.26 -25.01 4.39
N VAL A 409 -5.58 -23.92 4.70
CA VAL A 409 -5.98 -22.95 5.71
C VAL A 409 -6.30 -21.64 5.01
N ILE A 410 -7.53 -21.15 5.17
CA ILE A 410 -7.97 -19.86 4.63
C ILE A 410 -8.26 -18.92 5.80
N VAL A 411 -7.47 -17.86 5.95
CA VAL A 411 -7.65 -16.81 6.96
C VAL A 411 -8.32 -15.61 6.32
N ARG A 412 -9.32 -15.05 6.99
CA ARG A 412 -10.03 -13.84 6.61
C ARG A 412 -9.93 -12.83 7.74
N ASP A 413 -9.37 -11.67 7.46
CA ASP A 413 -9.26 -10.56 8.39
C ASP A 413 -9.63 -9.23 7.72
N ILE A 414 -9.36 -8.12 8.40
CA ILE A 414 -9.63 -6.76 7.89
C ILE A 414 -8.81 -6.39 6.65
N SER A 415 -7.66 -7.02 6.45
CA SER A 415 -6.74 -6.78 5.33
C SER A 415 -7.02 -7.67 4.12
N GLY A 416 -7.76 -8.77 4.30
CA GLY A 416 -8.26 -9.56 3.18
C GLY A 416 -8.36 -11.06 3.49
N LYS A 417 -8.29 -11.85 2.42
CA LYS A 417 -8.33 -13.32 2.46
C LYS A 417 -6.97 -13.87 2.08
N TYR A 418 -6.47 -14.82 2.85
CA TYR A 418 -5.16 -15.44 2.66
C TYR A 418 -5.30 -16.96 2.71
N SER A 419 -4.54 -17.68 1.90
CA SER A 419 -4.62 -19.14 1.81
C SER A 419 -3.22 -19.74 1.92
N TRP A 420 -3.09 -20.78 2.74
CA TRP A 420 -1.89 -21.59 2.87
C TRP A 420 -2.24 -23.05 2.65
N ASP A 421 -1.45 -23.72 1.82
CA ASP A 421 -1.56 -25.15 1.58
C ASP A 421 -0.40 -25.86 2.26
N GLY A 422 -0.73 -26.87 3.05
CA GLY A 422 0.20 -27.71 3.78
C GLY A 422 0.06 -29.15 3.32
N LYS A 423 1.19 -29.80 3.08
CA LYS A 423 1.26 -31.21 2.72
C LYS A 423 2.08 -31.96 3.75
N VAL A 424 1.57 -33.11 4.18
CA VAL A 424 2.34 -34.00 5.04
C VAL A 424 3.46 -34.61 4.19
N LEU A 425 4.72 -34.29 4.50
CA LEU A 425 5.87 -34.85 3.77
C LEU A 425 6.31 -36.20 4.33
N TYR A 426 6.05 -36.44 5.63
CA TYR A 426 6.43 -37.66 6.34
C TYR A 426 5.22 -38.18 7.12
N GLY A 427 4.77 -39.38 6.79
CA GLY A 427 3.79 -40.13 7.57
C GLY A 427 4.48 -41.11 8.52
N PRO A 428 3.78 -41.65 9.54
CA PRO A 428 4.32 -42.78 10.28
C PRO A 428 4.65 -43.89 9.29
N LEU A 429 5.90 -44.39 9.32
CA LEU A 429 6.34 -45.50 8.47
C LEU A 429 5.27 -46.58 8.51
N GLU A 430 4.66 -46.86 7.36
CA GLU A 430 3.76 -48.00 7.22
C GLU A 430 4.48 -49.25 7.74
N ALA A 431 3.79 -49.92 8.67
CA ALA A 431 4.07 -51.22 9.26
C ALA A 431 5.24 -52.02 8.63
N TYR A 432 6.46 -51.78 9.09
CA TYR A 432 7.47 -52.83 9.07
C TYR A 432 7.08 -53.83 10.15
N LEU A 433 6.41 -54.91 9.74
CA LEU A 433 6.51 -56.19 10.44
C LEU A 433 7.99 -56.41 10.77
N ALA A 434 8.30 -56.46 12.06
CA ALA A 434 9.64 -56.64 12.56
C ALA A 434 10.36 -57.78 11.82
N PRO A 435 11.50 -57.53 11.15
CA PRO A 435 12.51 -58.55 10.99
C PRO A 435 13.40 -58.46 12.22
N ASN A 436 13.53 -59.58 12.92
CA ASN A 436 14.51 -59.78 13.99
C ASN A 436 15.82 -59.04 13.71
N GLY A 437 16.21 -58.18 14.66
CA GLY A 437 17.58 -57.75 14.92
C GLY A 437 18.35 -57.20 13.72
N ARG A 438 18.19 -55.91 13.42
CA ARG A 438 19.26 -54.97 13.05
C ARG A 438 18.67 -53.55 12.91
N SER A 439 19.38 -52.57 13.46
CA SER A 439 19.03 -51.16 13.53
C SER A 439 18.68 -50.56 12.14
N PRO A 440 17.67 -49.69 12.02
CA PRO A 440 17.32 -49.10 10.73
C PRO A 440 18.30 -47.99 10.37
N ALA A 441 19.11 -48.21 9.34
CA ALA A 441 19.83 -47.16 8.65
C ALA A 441 18.86 -46.36 7.76
N PHE A 442 18.95 -45.04 7.84
CA PHE A 442 18.14 -44.09 7.09
C PHE A 442 18.40 -44.22 5.57
N LEU A 443 17.37 -44.55 4.79
CA LEU A 443 17.40 -44.46 3.33
C LEU A 443 16.76 -43.14 2.90
N ILE A 444 17.61 -42.19 2.48
CA ILE A 444 17.20 -40.99 1.75
C ILE A 444 16.80 -41.44 0.34
N SER A 445 15.52 -41.33 -0.01
CA SER A 445 15.09 -41.46 -1.41
C SER A 445 15.63 -40.27 -2.19
N GLY A 446 16.72 -40.52 -2.90
CA GLY A 446 17.43 -39.57 -3.74
C GLY A 446 16.56 -38.97 -4.84
N TRP A 447 16.81 -37.69 -5.05
CA TRP A 447 16.35 -36.93 -6.20
C TRP A 447 16.88 -37.59 -7.48
N GLN A 448 15.98 -37.89 -8.42
CA GLN A 448 16.36 -38.35 -9.75
C GLN A 448 17.05 -37.21 -10.51
N HIS A 449 18.38 -37.26 -10.58
CA HIS A 449 19.11 -36.65 -11.67
C HIS A 449 19.43 -37.72 -12.73
N GLN A 450 18.97 -37.48 -13.95
CA GLN A 450 19.44 -38.19 -15.14
C GLN A 450 20.94 -37.92 -15.35
N ALA A 451 21.78 -38.97 -15.45
CA ALA A 451 22.80 -39.15 -16.49
C ALA A 451 23.72 -40.40 -16.25
N VAL A 452 23.67 -41.34 -17.21
CA VAL A 452 24.77 -42.08 -17.89
C VAL A 452 26.00 -42.60 -17.10
N GLY A 453 26.27 -43.92 -17.18
CA GLY A 453 27.63 -44.51 -17.19
C GLY A 453 27.84 -45.76 -16.32
N PRO A 454 28.59 -46.81 -16.76
CA PRO A 454 28.47 -48.17 -16.23
C PRO A 454 29.35 -48.49 -15.02
N GLN A 455 28.86 -49.48 -14.26
CA GLN A 455 29.41 -50.06 -13.04
C GLN A 455 30.92 -50.38 -13.05
N LYS A 456 31.53 -50.27 -11.86
CA LYS A 456 32.55 -51.21 -11.39
C LYS A 456 32.24 -51.63 -9.95
N ASP A 457 32.02 -52.92 -9.78
CA ASP A 457 32.15 -53.62 -8.50
C ASP A 457 33.50 -53.31 -7.85
N PHE A 458 33.54 -53.05 -6.55
CA PHE A 458 34.54 -53.66 -5.66
C PHE A 458 34.02 -53.73 -4.22
N SER A 459 33.97 -54.97 -3.75
CA SER A 459 33.90 -55.42 -2.37
C SER A 459 35.09 -54.97 -1.54
N GLN A 460 34.88 -54.56 -0.29
CA GLN A 460 35.50 -55.15 0.92
C GLN A 460 35.00 -54.41 2.17
N THR A 461 34.58 -55.21 3.14
CA THR A 461 34.11 -54.79 4.47
C THR A 461 35.32 -54.82 5.40
N GLU A 462 35.82 -53.67 5.81
CA GLU A 462 36.67 -53.51 6.99
C GLU A 462 36.08 -52.41 7.88
N GLU A 463 36.37 -52.51 9.18
CA GLU A 463 35.84 -51.79 10.36
C GLU A 463 35.00 -50.53 10.10
N GLY A 464 33.79 -50.51 10.68
CA GLY A 464 32.73 -49.55 10.38
C GLY A 464 33.18 -48.11 10.31
N ASP A 465 33.28 -47.59 9.09
CA ASP A 465 33.41 -46.16 8.82
C ASP A 465 32.32 -45.41 9.58
N ASP A 466 32.70 -44.46 10.43
CA ASP A 466 31.73 -43.58 11.09
C ASP A 466 30.98 -42.81 10.00
N VAL A 467 29.72 -43.21 9.81
CA VAL A 467 28.84 -42.67 8.76
C VAL A 467 28.68 -41.16 8.92
N LEU A 468 28.79 -40.66 10.16
CA LEU A 468 28.76 -39.23 10.45
C LEU A 468 30.03 -38.52 9.97
N ASP A 469 31.21 -39.10 10.18
CA ASP A 469 32.47 -38.51 9.70
C ASP A 469 32.48 -38.39 8.18
N LYS A 470 32.06 -39.45 7.46
CA LYS A 470 31.94 -39.41 6.00
C LYS A 470 30.89 -38.41 5.52
N LEU A 471 29.80 -38.24 6.27
CA LEU A 471 28.78 -37.25 5.93
C LEU A 471 29.30 -35.82 6.10
N LEU A 472 29.98 -35.54 7.22
CA LEU A 472 30.55 -34.23 7.52
C LEU A 472 31.65 -33.86 6.52
N GLU A 473 32.49 -34.81 6.15
CA GLU A 473 33.49 -34.65 5.10
C GLU A 473 32.83 -34.35 3.73
N ASN A 474 31.80 -35.12 3.36
CA ASN A 474 31.08 -34.89 2.11
C ASN A 474 30.38 -33.52 2.07
N ILE A 475 29.75 -33.08 3.17
CA ILE A 475 29.11 -31.76 3.25
C ILE A 475 30.15 -30.65 3.08
N GLY A 476 31.33 -30.78 3.71
CA GLY A 476 32.43 -29.82 3.54
C GLY A 476 32.91 -29.71 2.09
N HIS A 477 32.85 -30.82 1.33
CA HIS A 477 33.21 -30.84 -0.09
C HIS A 477 32.11 -30.34 -1.03
N THR A 478 30.85 -30.69 -0.79
CA THR A 478 29.74 -30.32 -1.69
C THR A 478 29.20 -28.91 -1.42
N SER A 479 29.37 -28.40 -0.20
CA SER A 479 28.81 -27.14 0.26
C SER A 479 29.85 -26.32 1.04
N PRO A 480 30.79 -25.66 0.33
CA PRO A 480 31.89 -24.90 0.96
C PRO A 480 31.42 -23.69 1.78
N GLU A 481 30.20 -23.20 1.59
CA GLU A 481 29.55 -22.20 2.43
C GLU A 481 29.29 -22.68 3.86
N CYS A 482 29.27 -24.00 4.10
CA CYS A 482 29.14 -24.58 5.42
C CYS A 482 30.46 -24.63 6.19
N LEU A 483 31.60 -24.33 5.55
CA LEU A 483 32.91 -24.28 6.20
C LEU A 483 33.11 -22.95 6.92
N LEU A 484 33.62 -23.02 8.16
CA LEU A 484 34.04 -21.84 8.90
C LEU A 484 35.22 -21.15 8.17
N PRO A 485 35.41 -19.82 8.31
CA PRO A 485 36.45 -19.06 7.60
C PRO A 485 37.89 -19.57 7.79
N SER A 486 38.11 -20.43 8.80
CA SER A 486 39.41 -21.03 9.15
C SER A 486 39.78 -22.29 8.35
N GLN A 487 39.02 -22.69 7.32
CA GLN A 487 39.31 -23.86 6.45
C GLN A 487 39.53 -25.20 7.19
N LEU A 488 38.96 -25.38 8.39
CA LEU A 488 38.96 -26.66 9.10
C LEU A 488 37.86 -27.56 8.52
N ASN A 489 38.15 -28.85 8.36
CA ASN A 489 37.16 -29.82 7.91
C ASN A 489 36.11 -30.05 9.00
N LEU A 490 34.85 -30.29 8.60
CA LEU A 490 33.72 -30.42 9.54
C LEU A 490 33.79 -31.66 10.43
N ASN A 491 34.59 -32.67 10.05
CA ASN A 491 34.86 -33.89 10.82
C ASN A 491 36.06 -33.75 11.78
N GLU A 492 36.76 -32.60 11.79
CA GLU A 492 37.84 -32.36 12.72
C GLU A 492 37.33 -31.70 14.01
N PRO A 493 37.72 -32.19 15.19
CA PRO A 493 37.34 -31.56 16.45
C PRO A 493 37.93 -30.14 16.52
N SER A 494 37.14 -29.22 17.04
CA SER A 494 37.59 -27.84 17.29
C SER A 494 38.84 -27.81 18.18
N PRO A 495 39.79 -26.89 17.94
CA PRO A 495 40.98 -26.75 18.78
C PRO A 495 40.59 -26.43 20.23
N PRO A 496 41.41 -26.86 21.22
CA PRO A 496 41.12 -26.63 22.62
C PRO A 496 41.05 -25.12 22.93
N PRO A 497 40.22 -24.69 23.90
CA PRO A 497 40.07 -23.29 24.28
C PRO A 497 41.41 -22.63 24.64
N CYS A 498 41.60 -21.35 24.32
CA CYS A 498 42.88 -20.69 24.54
C CYS A 498 43.29 -20.71 26.03
N GLY A 499 44.49 -21.23 26.32
CA GLY A 499 45.05 -21.30 27.66
C GLY A 499 44.84 -22.61 28.42
N MET A 500 44.20 -23.62 27.82
CA MET A 500 44.11 -24.97 28.39
C MET A 500 45.28 -25.85 27.93
N ASN A 501 45.95 -26.55 28.85
CA ASN A 501 46.99 -27.52 28.50
C ASN A 501 46.39 -28.94 28.31
N HIS A 502 47.10 -29.81 27.58
CA HIS A 502 46.60 -31.16 27.28
C HIS A 502 46.40 -32.04 28.53
N ASP A 503 47.13 -31.76 29.62
CA ASP A 503 46.97 -32.51 30.87
C ASP A 503 45.65 -32.15 31.58
N GLN A 504 45.27 -30.87 31.56
CA GLN A 504 43.98 -30.37 32.07
C GLN A 504 42.81 -30.87 31.25
N GLU A 505 42.94 -30.90 29.92
CA GLU A 505 41.94 -31.47 29.02
C GLU A 505 41.70 -32.96 29.32
N LYS A 506 42.78 -33.73 29.48
CA LYS A 506 42.71 -35.16 29.81
C LYS A 506 42.09 -35.40 31.19
N GLU A 507 42.43 -34.58 32.19
CA GLU A 507 41.85 -34.67 33.53
C GLU A 507 40.34 -34.40 33.50
N ILE A 508 39.88 -33.41 32.73
CA ILE A 508 38.46 -33.11 32.55
C ILE A 508 37.74 -34.28 31.86
N ILE A 509 38.32 -34.84 30.80
CA ILE A 509 37.76 -36.01 30.11
C ILE A 509 37.64 -37.20 31.06
N GLU A 510 38.67 -37.49 31.87
CA GLU A 510 38.60 -38.56 32.88
C GLU A 510 37.53 -38.31 33.94
N VAL A 511 37.35 -37.06 34.39
CA VAL A 511 36.30 -36.69 35.34
C VAL A 511 34.90 -36.90 34.73
N ILE A 512 34.69 -36.49 33.48
CA ILE A 512 33.42 -36.68 32.76
C ILE A 512 33.14 -38.16 32.56
N LEU A 513 34.11 -38.95 32.12
CA LEU A 513 33.95 -40.39 31.94
C LEU A 513 33.64 -41.09 33.27
N ARG A 514 34.30 -40.69 34.35
CA ARG A 514 34.01 -41.22 35.70
C ARG A 514 32.61 -40.86 36.15
N GLN A 515 32.16 -39.63 35.92
CA GLN A 515 30.80 -39.20 36.24
C GLN A 515 29.77 -39.98 35.42
N ASN A 516 29.99 -40.14 34.11
CA ASN A 516 29.11 -40.91 33.24
C ASN A 516 29.00 -42.38 33.70
N THR A 517 30.12 -42.97 34.12
CA THR A 517 30.13 -44.32 34.70
C THR A 517 29.33 -44.40 36.00
N GLN A 518 29.42 -43.37 36.87
CA GLN A 518 28.65 -43.29 38.10
C GLN A 518 27.16 -43.07 37.84
N GLU A 519 26.79 -42.27 36.84
CA GLU A 519 25.41 -42.06 36.40
C GLU A 519 24.84 -43.34 35.80
N ASP A 520 25.59 -44.06 34.97
CA ASP A 520 25.19 -45.37 34.45
C ASP A 520 24.98 -46.40 35.56
N GLU A 521 25.87 -46.46 36.56
CA GLU A 521 25.68 -47.32 37.72
C GLU A 521 24.46 -46.92 38.56
N TYR A 522 24.22 -45.61 38.71
CA TYR A 522 23.04 -45.08 39.40
C TYR A 522 21.76 -45.44 38.65
N VAL A 523 21.71 -45.24 37.33
CA VAL A 523 20.58 -45.60 36.46
C VAL A 523 20.33 -47.11 36.51
N ARG A 524 21.38 -47.94 36.48
CA ARG A 524 21.24 -49.40 36.66
C ARG A 524 20.69 -49.76 38.04
N ARG A 525 21.15 -49.10 39.11
CA ARG A 525 20.59 -49.31 40.47
C ARG A 525 19.12 -48.90 40.54
N CYS A 526 18.75 -47.74 40.02
CA CYS A 526 17.36 -47.27 39.98
C CYS A 526 16.45 -48.20 39.16
N ASN A 527 16.94 -48.73 38.03
CA ASN A 527 16.22 -49.70 37.21
C ASN A 527 16.05 -51.09 37.88
N SER A 528 16.91 -51.41 38.86
CA SER A 528 16.87 -52.67 39.61
C SER A 528 15.94 -52.60 40.83
N ASP A 529 15.63 -51.41 41.33
CA ASP A 529 14.82 -51.20 42.52
C ASP A 529 13.32 -51.23 42.19
N SER A 530 12.62 -52.29 42.63
CA SER A 530 11.23 -52.55 42.23
C SER A 530 10.24 -51.48 42.72
N ALA A 531 10.63 -50.63 43.68
CA ALA A 531 9.84 -49.51 44.18
C ALA A 531 9.89 -48.25 43.28
N MET A 532 10.85 -48.18 42.33
CA MET A 532 11.02 -47.05 41.41
C MET A 532 10.67 -47.37 39.94
N LYS A 533 10.14 -48.56 39.66
CA LYS A 533 9.56 -48.88 38.34
C LYS A 533 8.26 -48.11 38.13
N VAL A 534 8.36 -46.92 37.56
CA VAL A 534 7.24 -46.32 36.83
C VAL A 534 6.98 -47.20 35.61
N THR A 535 5.72 -47.54 35.36
CA THR A 535 5.31 -48.30 34.18
C THR A 535 5.85 -47.56 32.95
N SER A 536 6.72 -48.18 32.16
CA SER A 536 7.19 -47.61 30.92
C SER A 536 5.96 -47.35 30.05
N GLN A 537 5.66 -46.08 29.79
CA GLN A 537 4.63 -45.73 28.83
C GLN A 537 5.17 -46.16 27.46
N GLU A 538 4.66 -47.26 26.92
CA GLU A 538 5.00 -47.69 25.56
C GLU A 538 4.73 -46.52 24.60
N GLN A 539 5.65 -46.28 23.67
CA GLN A 539 5.42 -45.30 22.62
C GLN A 539 4.07 -45.62 21.97
N PRO A 540 3.11 -44.68 21.95
CA PRO A 540 1.81 -44.95 21.39
C PRO A 540 1.99 -45.43 19.95
N SER A 541 1.40 -46.60 19.63
CA SER A 541 1.43 -47.15 18.29
C SER A 541 0.95 -46.09 17.30
N PRO A 542 1.59 -45.92 16.12
CA PRO A 542 1.14 -44.98 15.12
C PRO A 542 -0.35 -45.18 14.83
N VAL A 543 -1.16 -44.18 15.15
CA VAL A 543 -2.60 -44.24 14.94
C VAL A 543 -2.85 -43.88 13.48
N GLU A 544 -3.32 -44.83 12.68
CA GLU A 544 -3.77 -44.53 11.32
C GLU A 544 -4.75 -43.35 11.31
N PRO A 545 -4.69 -42.45 10.32
CA PRO A 545 -5.58 -41.29 10.23
C PRO A 545 -7.04 -41.72 10.21
N ARG A 546 -7.74 -41.56 11.35
CA ARG A 546 -9.15 -41.95 11.50
C ARG A 546 -10.05 -40.75 11.30
N GLY A 547 -10.74 -40.74 10.16
CA GLY A 547 -11.91 -39.88 9.89
C GLY A 547 -11.64 -38.60 9.09
N PRO A 548 -12.71 -37.92 8.65
CA PRO A 548 -12.60 -36.62 7.99
C PRO A 548 -11.94 -35.59 8.92
N PHE A 549 -11.20 -34.62 8.36
CA PHE A 549 -10.54 -33.54 9.11
C PHE A 549 -9.38 -33.95 10.03
N TYR A 550 -8.90 -35.19 9.96
CA TYR A 550 -7.80 -35.69 10.81
C TYR A 550 -6.51 -34.85 10.70
N PHE A 551 -6.03 -34.55 9.49
CA PHE A 551 -4.77 -33.82 9.29
C PHE A 551 -4.88 -32.35 9.66
N CYS A 552 -6.05 -31.73 9.40
CA CYS A 552 -6.33 -30.39 9.92
C CYS A 552 -6.30 -30.37 11.45
N ARG A 553 -6.81 -31.42 12.10
CA ARG A 553 -6.77 -31.51 13.57
C ARG A 553 -5.35 -31.64 14.11
N LEU A 554 -4.49 -32.42 13.44
CA LEU A 554 -3.08 -32.51 13.80
C LEU A 554 -2.41 -31.14 13.67
N LEU A 555 -2.59 -30.46 12.54
CA LEU A 555 -2.05 -29.12 12.33
C LEU A 555 -2.53 -28.12 13.41
N LEU A 556 -3.81 -28.18 13.79
CA LEU A 556 -4.36 -27.35 14.86
C LEU A 556 -3.70 -27.64 16.22
N ASP A 557 -3.34 -28.89 16.49
CA ASP A 557 -2.66 -29.30 17.70
C ASP A 557 -1.20 -28.82 17.71
N ASP A 558 -0.49 -29.01 16.59
CA ASP A 558 0.89 -28.57 16.40
C ASP A 558 1.04 -27.04 16.51
N LEU A 559 0.06 -26.29 16.01
CA LEU A 559 -0.02 -24.83 16.17
C LEU A 559 -0.41 -24.40 17.60
N GLY A 560 -0.68 -25.34 18.50
CA GLY A 560 -1.10 -25.08 19.87
C GLY A 560 -2.50 -24.47 19.98
N MET A 561 -3.32 -24.52 18.93
CA MET A 561 -4.66 -23.90 18.92
C MET A 561 -5.67 -24.65 19.79
N ASN A 562 -5.39 -25.92 20.10
CA ASN A 562 -6.15 -26.73 21.05
C ASN A 562 -5.71 -26.55 22.52
N SER A 563 -4.67 -25.74 22.78
CA SER A 563 -4.15 -25.49 24.14
C SER A 563 -5.22 -24.87 25.03
N TRP A 564 -5.12 -25.16 26.33
CA TRP A 564 -6.06 -24.66 27.33
C TRP A 564 -6.10 -23.13 27.38
N ASP A 565 -4.97 -22.47 27.16
CA ASP A 565 -4.84 -21.02 27.16
C ASP A 565 -5.62 -20.35 26.02
N ARG A 566 -5.70 -20.99 24.84
CA ARG A 566 -6.31 -20.42 23.63
C ARG A 566 -7.81 -20.70 23.49
N ARG A 567 -8.39 -21.61 24.27
CA ARG A 567 -9.84 -21.95 24.21
C ARG A 567 -10.79 -20.78 24.46
N LYS A 568 -10.31 -19.71 25.11
CA LYS A 568 -11.13 -18.50 25.39
C LYS A 568 -11.36 -17.64 24.14
N ASN A 569 -10.47 -17.72 23.15
CA ASN A 569 -10.49 -16.86 21.96
C ASN A 569 -10.72 -17.65 20.66
N PHE A 570 -10.44 -18.96 20.67
CA PHE A 570 -10.59 -19.84 19.52
C PHE A 570 -11.88 -20.65 19.60
N HIS A 571 -12.84 -20.38 18.72
CA HIS A 571 -14.19 -20.97 18.77
C HIS A 571 -14.61 -21.61 17.45
N LEU A 572 -15.07 -22.87 17.51
CA LEU A 572 -15.67 -23.56 16.36
C LEU A 572 -17.05 -22.97 16.03
N LEU A 573 -17.26 -22.60 14.77
CA LEU A 573 -18.54 -22.09 14.28
C LEU A 573 -19.49 -23.21 13.88
N LYS A 574 -20.75 -23.07 14.31
CA LYS A 574 -21.84 -23.96 13.87
C LYS A 574 -22.27 -23.60 12.45
N LYS A 575 -22.01 -24.51 11.51
CA LYS A 575 -22.44 -24.41 10.11
C LYS A 575 -23.96 -24.29 10.00
N ASN A 576 -24.41 -23.23 9.33
CA ASN A 576 -25.82 -22.98 9.03
C ASN A 576 -25.95 -22.10 7.77
N SER A 577 -27.16 -21.97 7.21
CA SER A 577 -27.38 -21.22 5.96
C SER A 577 -27.09 -19.72 6.09
N LYS A 578 -27.31 -19.13 7.27
CA LYS A 578 -26.97 -17.73 7.54
C LYS A 578 -25.45 -17.53 7.47
N LEU A 579 -24.67 -18.40 8.11
CA LEU A 579 -23.20 -18.35 8.07
C LEU A 579 -22.66 -18.47 6.65
N LEU A 580 -23.20 -19.42 5.85
CA LEU A 580 -22.80 -19.55 4.44
C LEU A 580 -23.04 -18.26 3.64
N ARG A 581 -24.19 -17.63 3.82
CA ARG A 581 -24.52 -16.36 3.16
C ARG A 581 -23.59 -15.23 3.61
N GLU A 582 -23.37 -15.08 4.92
CA GLU A 582 -22.47 -14.03 5.42
C GLU A 582 -21.01 -14.25 5.00
N LEU A 583 -20.57 -15.51 4.86
CA LEU A 583 -19.23 -15.82 4.37
C LEU A 583 -19.06 -15.45 2.89
N LYS A 584 -20.07 -15.73 2.06
CA LYS A 584 -20.10 -15.25 0.67
C LYS A 584 -20.08 -13.73 0.58
N ASN A 585 -20.87 -13.06 1.43
CA ASN A 585 -20.88 -11.61 1.50
C ASN A 585 -19.50 -11.08 1.90
N LEU A 586 -18.83 -11.69 2.88
CA LEU A 586 -17.48 -11.30 3.31
C LEU A 586 -16.46 -11.47 2.19
N ASP A 587 -16.46 -12.62 1.50
CA ASP A 587 -15.54 -12.91 0.39
C ASP A 587 -15.76 -12.01 -0.83
N SER A 588 -16.98 -11.46 -1.00
CA SER A 588 -17.27 -10.50 -2.07
C SER A 588 -16.78 -9.08 -1.79
N ARG A 589 -16.37 -8.78 -0.55
CA ARG A 589 -15.88 -7.44 -0.18
C ARG A 589 -14.46 -7.26 -0.69
N GLN A 590 -14.23 -6.10 -1.30
CA GLN A 590 -12.89 -5.69 -1.72
C GLN A 590 -12.10 -5.19 -0.51
N CYS A 591 -10.83 -5.60 -0.43
CA CYS A 591 -9.91 -5.13 0.60
C CYS A 591 -9.29 -3.76 0.27
N ARG A 592 -9.38 -3.35 -1.00
CA ARG A 592 -8.94 -2.07 -1.52
C ARG A 592 -10.12 -1.21 -1.90
N GLU A 593 -9.92 0.10 -1.89
CA GLU A 593 -10.87 1.02 -2.49
C GLU A 593 -10.88 0.83 -4.00
N THR A 594 -12.07 0.71 -4.60
CA THR A 594 -12.21 0.42 -6.03
C THR A 594 -12.90 1.57 -6.75
N HIS A 595 -12.29 2.05 -7.82
CA HIS A 595 -12.85 3.11 -8.66
C HIS A 595 -13.02 2.65 -10.11
N LYS A 596 -14.08 3.15 -10.73
CA LYS A 596 -14.34 3.05 -12.16
C LYS A 596 -14.44 4.46 -12.74
N ILE A 597 -13.65 4.72 -13.78
CA ILE A 597 -13.53 6.04 -14.38
C ILE A 597 -13.75 5.92 -15.88
N ALA A 598 -14.71 6.69 -16.41
CA ALA A 598 -14.98 6.71 -17.84
C ALA A 598 -13.97 7.60 -18.57
N VAL A 599 -13.50 7.17 -19.73
CA VAL A 599 -12.58 7.94 -20.59
C VAL A 599 -13.20 8.13 -21.98
N PHE A 600 -13.51 9.37 -22.34
CA PHE A 600 -14.08 9.75 -23.63
C PHE A 600 -13.01 10.41 -24.51
N TYR A 601 -13.02 10.06 -25.80
CA TYR A 601 -12.23 10.73 -26.83
C TYR A 601 -13.15 11.53 -27.76
N ILE A 602 -12.88 12.84 -27.89
CA ILE A 602 -13.59 13.75 -28.79
C ILE A 602 -12.61 14.26 -29.84
N ALA A 603 -12.81 13.81 -31.08
CA ALA A 603 -12.03 14.23 -32.22
C ALA A 603 -12.42 15.65 -32.68
N GLU A 604 -11.58 16.26 -33.50
CA GLU A 604 -11.85 17.58 -34.07
C GLU A 604 -13.15 17.57 -34.90
N GLY A 605 -14.10 18.42 -34.51
CA GLY A 605 -15.36 18.65 -35.22
C GLY A 605 -16.54 17.82 -34.72
N GLN A 606 -16.30 16.90 -33.77
CA GLN A 606 -17.36 16.10 -33.17
C GLN A 606 -18.16 16.90 -32.14
N GLU A 607 -19.46 17.04 -32.37
CA GLU A 607 -20.40 17.71 -31.45
C GLU A 607 -21.60 16.83 -31.06
N ASP A 608 -21.71 15.63 -31.61
CA ASP A 608 -22.82 14.72 -31.34
C ASP A 608 -22.39 13.45 -30.58
N LYS A 609 -23.30 12.94 -29.75
CA LYS A 609 -23.06 11.78 -28.90
C LYS A 609 -22.68 10.53 -29.70
N CYS A 610 -23.35 10.30 -30.84
CA CYS A 610 -23.16 9.06 -31.59
C CYS A 610 -21.79 9.04 -32.27
N SER A 611 -21.34 10.16 -32.84
CA SER A 611 -20.01 10.28 -33.43
C SER A 611 -18.92 10.01 -32.40
N ILE A 612 -19.04 10.60 -31.21
CA ILE A 612 -18.05 10.44 -30.12
C ILE A 612 -17.97 8.97 -29.66
N LEU A 613 -19.12 8.31 -29.47
CA LEU A 613 -19.15 6.93 -29.00
C LEU A 613 -18.79 5.90 -30.09
N SER A 614 -18.80 6.29 -31.36
CA SER A 614 -18.42 5.42 -32.48
C SER A 614 -16.92 5.43 -32.76
N ASN A 615 -16.13 6.23 -32.03
CA ASN A 615 -14.68 6.24 -32.14
C ASN A 615 -14.09 4.89 -31.71
N GLU A 616 -13.37 4.22 -32.61
CA GLU A 616 -12.64 2.98 -32.35
C GLU A 616 -11.17 3.22 -31.96
N ARG A 617 -10.62 4.38 -32.31
CA ARG A 617 -9.24 4.79 -32.03
C ARG A 617 -9.19 6.29 -31.79
N GLY A 618 -8.22 6.76 -31.00
CA GLY A 618 -7.92 8.18 -30.87
C GLY A 618 -6.67 8.61 -31.65
N SER A 619 -6.20 9.83 -31.36
CA SER A 619 -4.92 10.32 -31.84
C SER A 619 -3.74 9.67 -31.11
N GLN A 620 -2.51 9.85 -31.61
CA GLN A 620 -1.32 9.36 -30.93
C GLN A 620 -1.19 9.94 -29.50
N ALA A 621 -1.43 11.24 -29.33
CA ALA A 621 -1.34 11.88 -28.02
C ALA A 621 -2.41 11.34 -27.03
N TYR A 622 -3.60 10.99 -27.53
CA TYR A 622 -4.62 10.31 -26.74
C TYR A 622 -4.19 8.90 -26.35
N GLU A 623 -3.64 8.11 -27.27
CA GLU A 623 -3.20 6.75 -26.98
C GLU A 623 -2.00 6.75 -26.01
N ASP A 624 -1.08 7.70 -26.12
CA ASP A 624 0.02 7.90 -25.16
C ASP A 624 -0.52 8.26 -23.77
N PHE A 625 -1.55 9.13 -23.70
CA PHE A 625 -2.22 9.46 -22.46
C PHE A 625 -2.91 8.24 -21.83
N VAL A 626 -3.65 7.46 -22.63
CA VAL A 626 -4.33 6.24 -22.15
C VAL A 626 -3.32 5.21 -21.65
N ALA A 627 -2.20 5.05 -22.34
CA ALA A 627 -1.10 4.20 -21.90
C ALA A 627 -0.44 4.70 -20.60
N GLY A 628 -0.46 6.01 -20.35
CA GLY A 628 0.01 6.62 -19.10
C GLY A 628 -0.94 6.47 -17.91
N LEU A 629 -2.21 6.08 -18.12
CA LEU A 629 -3.18 5.92 -17.02
C LEU A 629 -2.93 4.68 -16.16
N GLY A 630 -2.33 3.63 -16.72
CA GLY A 630 -2.10 2.37 -16.02
C GLY A 630 -1.62 1.25 -16.95
N TRP A 631 -1.53 0.04 -16.41
CA TRP A 631 -1.16 -1.14 -17.18
C TRP A 631 -2.33 -1.58 -18.07
N GLU A 632 -2.05 -1.86 -19.35
CA GLU A 632 -3.03 -2.50 -20.23
C GLU A 632 -3.22 -3.96 -19.79
N VAL A 633 -4.42 -4.33 -19.33
CA VAL A 633 -4.73 -5.68 -18.87
C VAL A 633 -5.69 -6.40 -19.82
N ASP A 634 -5.49 -7.70 -20.00
CA ASP A 634 -6.43 -8.59 -20.70
C ASP A 634 -7.60 -8.94 -19.76
N LEU A 635 -8.82 -8.56 -20.15
CA LEU A 635 -10.03 -8.76 -19.35
C LEU A 635 -10.38 -10.24 -19.16
N SER A 636 -9.95 -11.13 -20.06
CA SER A 636 -10.22 -12.56 -19.93
C SER A 636 -9.46 -13.17 -18.74
N THR A 637 -8.21 -12.77 -18.54
CA THR A 637 -7.31 -13.31 -17.50
C THR A 637 -7.11 -12.38 -16.30
N HIS A 638 -7.58 -11.13 -16.34
CA HIS A 638 -7.35 -10.15 -15.28
C HIS A 638 -7.90 -10.64 -13.93
N CYS A 639 -7.10 -10.57 -12.87
CA CYS A 639 -7.47 -11.09 -11.55
C CYS A 639 -7.94 -10.00 -10.55
N GLY A 640 -7.83 -8.72 -10.91
CA GLY A 640 -8.20 -7.60 -10.05
C GLY A 640 -9.63 -7.12 -10.27
N PHE A 641 -9.89 -5.89 -9.83
CA PHE A 641 -11.20 -5.25 -9.94
C PHE A 641 -11.64 -5.04 -11.40
N MET A 642 -12.79 -5.63 -11.78
CA MET A 642 -13.30 -5.59 -13.16
C MET A 642 -14.23 -4.42 -13.49
N GLY A 643 -14.69 -3.60 -12.52
CA GLY A 643 -15.54 -2.43 -12.80
C GLY A 643 -16.90 -2.71 -13.47
N GLY A 644 -17.31 -3.97 -13.56
CA GLY A 644 -18.48 -4.41 -14.33
C GLY A 644 -18.18 -4.80 -15.79
N LEU A 645 -16.93 -4.71 -16.24
CA LEU A 645 -16.48 -5.27 -17.51
C LEU A 645 -16.55 -6.81 -17.48
N GLN A 646 -16.73 -7.41 -18.66
CA GLN A 646 -16.98 -8.84 -18.81
C GLN A 646 -15.80 -9.56 -19.46
N ARG A 647 -15.49 -10.76 -18.95
CA ARG A 647 -14.42 -11.64 -19.47
C ARG A 647 -14.72 -12.26 -20.84
N ASN A 648 -15.96 -12.19 -21.30
CA ASN A 648 -16.43 -12.81 -22.55
C ASN A 648 -16.18 -11.94 -23.80
N GLY A 649 -15.47 -10.82 -23.66
CA GLY A 649 -15.16 -9.90 -24.76
C GLY A 649 -16.28 -8.93 -25.15
N SER A 650 -17.48 -9.02 -24.54
CA SER A 650 -18.61 -8.16 -24.90
C SER A 650 -18.45 -6.69 -24.52
N THR A 651 -17.50 -6.38 -23.64
CA THR A 651 -17.15 -5.02 -23.20
C THR A 651 -15.75 -4.60 -23.64
N GLY A 652 -15.20 -5.27 -24.66
CA GLY A 652 -13.81 -5.10 -25.08
C GLY A 652 -12.92 -6.27 -24.62
N GLN A 653 -11.70 -6.32 -25.15
CA GLN A 653 -10.69 -7.34 -24.81
C GLN A 653 -9.73 -6.85 -23.73
N THR A 654 -9.42 -5.56 -23.73
CA THR A 654 -8.45 -4.95 -22.83
C THR A 654 -9.00 -3.68 -22.18
N ALA A 655 -8.43 -3.30 -21.04
CA ALA A 655 -8.65 -2.01 -20.41
C ALA A 655 -7.39 -1.55 -19.67
N PRO A 656 -7.13 -0.23 -19.56
CA PRO A 656 -6.13 0.28 -18.65
C PRO A 656 -6.55 0.06 -17.20
N TYR A 657 -5.59 -0.31 -16.38
CA TYR A 657 -5.78 -0.65 -14.99
C TYR A 657 -4.65 -0.11 -14.14
N TYR A 658 -4.99 0.57 -13.04
CA TYR A 658 -4.04 1.10 -12.08
C TYR A 658 -4.35 0.52 -10.70
N ALA A 659 -3.30 0.23 -9.94
CA ALA A 659 -3.46 -0.25 -8.57
C ALA A 659 -2.28 0.18 -7.70
N THR A 660 -2.61 0.57 -6.47
CA THR A 660 -1.68 0.66 -5.35
C THR A 660 -1.96 -0.47 -4.37
N SER A 661 -1.28 -0.45 -3.23
CA SER A 661 -1.58 -1.39 -2.16
C SER A 661 -2.96 -1.15 -1.53
N THR A 662 -3.56 0.02 -1.72
CA THR A 662 -4.79 0.48 -1.06
C THR A 662 -5.94 0.75 -2.03
N VAL A 663 -5.64 0.97 -3.31
CA VAL A 663 -6.60 1.40 -4.33
C VAL A 663 -6.50 0.55 -5.60
N GLU A 664 -7.63 0.29 -6.25
CA GLU A 664 -7.73 -0.25 -7.61
C GLU A 664 -8.58 0.67 -8.47
N VAL A 665 -8.13 0.95 -9.69
CA VAL A 665 -8.84 1.77 -10.67
C VAL A 665 -8.87 1.04 -11.99
N ILE A 666 -10.07 0.85 -12.54
CA ILE A 666 -10.24 0.39 -13.92
C ILE A 666 -10.85 1.49 -14.76
N PHE A 667 -10.26 1.71 -15.94
CA PHE A 667 -10.70 2.76 -16.85
C PHE A 667 -11.63 2.17 -17.91
N HIS A 668 -12.86 2.68 -17.94
CA HIS A 668 -13.79 2.41 -19.02
C HIS A 668 -13.42 3.31 -20.20
N VAL A 669 -12.56 2.81 -21.08
CA VAL A 669 -12.08 3.58 -22.24
C VAL A 669 -13.03 3.39 -23.41
N SER A 670 -13.65 4.48 -23.86
CA SER A 670 -14.60 4.45 -24.96
C SER A 670 -14.01 3.79 -26.22
N THR A 671 -12.78 4.10 -26.63
CA THR A 671 -12.17 3.50 -27.83
C THR A 671 -11.83 2.01 -27.71
N ARG A 672 -11.80 1.45 -26.48
CA ARG A 672 -11.56 0.00 -26.25
C ARG A 672 -12.85 -0.82 -26.20
N MET A 673 -14.01 -0.16 -26.16
CA MET A 673 -15.33 -0.82 -26.13
C MET A 673 -15.95 -0.93 -27.53
N PRO A 674 -16.52 -2.09 -27.89
CA PRO A 674 -17.18 -2.30 -29.19
C PRO A 674 -18.28 -1.28 -29.50
N SER A 675 -18.38 -0.91 -30.78
CA SER A 675 -19.37 0.04 -31.32
C SER A 675 -19.93 -0.40 -32.68
N ASP A 676 -19.88 -1.70 -32.98
CA ASP A 676 -20.28 -2.32 -34.25
C ASP A 676 -21.81 -2.41 -34.45
N SER A 677 -22.58 -2.35 -33.36
CA SER A 677 -24.04 -2.47 -33.36
C SER A 677 -24.71 -1.52 -32.34
N ASP A 678 -26.00 -1.22 -32.53
CA ASP A 678 -26.76 -0.40 -31.57
C ASP A 678 -26.78 -1.03 -30.15
N ASP A 679 -26.78 -2.35 -30.05
CA ASP A 679 -26.67 -3.07 -28.78
C ASP A 679 -25.30 -2.85 -28.12
N SER A 680 -24.22 -2.90 -28.90
CA SER A 680 -22.86 -2.61 -28.42
C SER A 680 -22.72 -1.15 -27.94
N LEU A 681 -23.26 -0.18 -28.68
CA LEU A 681 -23.28 1.23 -28.28
C LEU A 681 -24.08 1.45 -26.99
N THR A 682 -25.19 0.73 -26.83
CA THR A 682 -26.01 0.76 -25.61
C THR A 682 -25.25 0.18 -24.42
N LYS A 683 -24.52 -0.93 -24.61
CA LYS A 683 -23.64 -1.52 -23.58
C LYS A 683 -22.51 -0.56 -23.21
N LYS A 684 -21.82 0.00 -24.20
CA LYS A 684 -20.76 1.01 -24.05
C LYS A 684 -21.23 2.19 -23.21
N LEU A 685 -22.39 2.76 -23.55
CA LEU A 685 -22.98 3.86 -22.78
C LEU A 685 -23.42 3.44 -21.37
N ARG A 686 -23.85 2.20 -21.16
CA ARG A 686 -24.22 1.70 -19.83
C ARG A 686 -23.02 1.64 -18.88
N HIS A 687 -21.84 1.31 -19.38
CA HIS A 687 -20.62 1.33 -18.56
C HIS A 687 -20.14 2.77 -18.35
N LEU A 688 -19.85 3.47 -19.46
CA LEU A 688 -19.33 4.84 -19.44
C LEU A 688 -20.25 5.84 -18.73
N GLY A 689 -21.55 5.75 -19.00
CA GLY A 689 -22.55 6.69 -18.50
C GLY A 689 -22.91 6.49 -17.04
N ASN A 690 -22.57 5.36 -16.42
CA ASN A 690 -22.86 5.07 -15.01
C ASN A 690 -21.66 5.30 -14.10
N ASP A 691 -20.60 5.93 -14.58
CA ASP A 691 -19.43 6.27 -13.79
C ASP A 691 -19.59 7.68 -13.20
N GLU A 692 -19.08 7.89 -11.98
CA GLU A 692 -19.21 9.18 -11.29
C GLU A 692 -18.14 10.18 -11.74
N VAL A 693 -17.00 9.69 -12.21
CA VAL A 693 -15.89 10.50 -12.71
C VAL A 693 -15.68 10.21 -14.18
N HIS A 694 -15.71 11.27 -14.99
CA HIS A 694 -15.46 11.21 -16.42
C HIS A 694 -14.18 11.98 -16.77
N ILE A 695 -13.26 11.33 -17.45
CA ILE A 695 -12.14 11.98 -18.14
C ILE A 695 -12.56 12.20 -19.59
N VAL A 696 -12.44 13.44 -20.07
CA VAL A 696 -12.78 13.81 -21.45
C VAL A 696 -11.53 14.36 -22.12
N TRP A 697 -10.97 13.60 -23.05
CA TRP A 697 -9.92 14.09 -23.94
C TRP A 697 -10.56 14.78 -25.14
N SER A 698 -10.33 16.08 -25.30
CA SER A 698 -10.95 16.88 -26.35
C SER A 698 -9.92 17.55 -27.23
N GLU A 699 -9.84 17.10 -28.48
CA GLU A 699 -9.09 17.76 -29.56
C GLU A 699 -9.95 18.75 -30.34
N HIS A 700 -11.23 18.83 -29.98
CA HIS A 700 -12.13 19.81 -30.53
C HIS A 700 -11.77 21.22 -30.06
N SER A 701 -11.95 22.20 -30.95
CA SER A 701 -11.59 23.61 -30.72
C SER A 701 -12.52 24.33 -29.74
N ARG A 702 -13.72 23.80 -29.50
CA ARG A 702 -14.70 24.36 -28.57
C ARG A 702 -14.67 23.65 -27.22
N ASP A 703 -15.19 24.32 -26.21
CA ASP A 703 -15.33 23.72 -24.89
C ASP A 703 -16.28 22.53 -24.90
N TYR A 704 -15.87 21.47 -24.21
CA TYR A 704 -16.75 20.39 -23.88
C TYR A 704 -17.93 20.88 -23.06
N ARG A 705 -19.13 20.56 -23.53
CA ARG A 705 -20.39 20.83 -22.85
C ARG A 705 -20.92 19.53 -22.26
N ARG A 706 -21.19 19.51 -20.95
CA ARG A 706 -21.74 18.33 -20.25
C ARG A 706 -23.02 17.76 -20.90
N GLY A 707 -23.79 18.60 -21.61
CA GLY A 707 -25.00 18.15 -22.32
C GLY A 707 -24.76 17.30 -23.57
N ILE A 708 -23.52 17.17 -24.07
CA ILE A 708 -23.21 16.35 -25.25
C ILE A 708 -23.41 14.86 -24.94
N ILE A 709 -22.94 14.41 -23.77
CA ILE A 709 -23.17 13.06 -23.26
C ILE A 709 -24.06 13.18 -22.02
N PRO A 710 -25.40 13.26 -22.20
CA PRO A 710 -26.30 13.40 -21.07
C PRO A 710 -26.29 12.11 -20.25
N THR A 711 -25.91 12.25 -18.98
CA THR A 711 -26.00 11.19 -17.98
C THR A 711 -26.57 11.75 -16.68
N ALA A 712 -27.28 10.90 -15.93
CA ALA A 712 -27.65 11.20 -14.55
C ALA A 712 -26.44 11.14 -13.59
N PHE A 713 -25.38 10.44 -13.98
CA PHE A 713 -24.09 10.32 -13.27
C PHE A 713 -23.10 11.38 -13.77
N GLY A 714 -21.79 11.11 -13.77
CA GLY A 714 -20.78 12.07 -14.21
C GLY A 714 -20.69 13.30 -13.30
N ASP A 715 -20.74 13.07 -11.99
CA ASP A 715 -20.64 14.09 -10.95
C ASP A 715 -19.43 15.01 -11.16
N VAL A 716 -18.28 14.43 -11.50
CA VAL A 716 -17.03 15.14 -11.81
C VAL A 716 -16.61 14.86 -13.26
N SER A 717 -16.21 15.89 -13.98
CA SER A 717 -15.64 15.75 -15.34
C SER A 717 -14.30 16.47 -15.43
N ILE A 718 -13.24 15.71 -15.68
CA ILE A 718 -11.87 16.17 -15.90
C ILE A 718 -11.67 16.27 -17.40
N ILE A 719 -11.58 17.48 -17.93
CA ILE A 719 -11.50 17.74 -19.37
C ILE A 719 -10.07 18.15 -19.71
N ILE A 720 -9.45 17.41 -20.62
CA ILE A 720 -8.06 17.57 -21.02
C ILE A 720 -8.03 18.04 -22.47
N TYR A 721 -7.41 19.20 -22.69
CA TYR A 721 -7.17 19.77 -24.02
C TYR A 721 -5.68 19.76 -24.32
N PRO A 722 -5.21 18.96 -25.30
CA PRO A 722 -3.81 18.95 -25.71
C PRO A 722 -3.43 20.27 -26.41
N MET A 723 -2.24 20.78 -26.11
CA MET A 723 -1.67 21.99 -26.70
C MET A 723 -0.42 21.69 -27.54
N LYS A 724 -0.02 22.64 -28.40
CA LYS A 724 1.09 22.46 -29.37
C LYS A 724 2.49 22.21 -28.75
N ASN A 725 2.71 22.48 -27.46
CA ASN A 725 4.02 22.43 -26.81
C ASN A 725 4.13 21.31 -25.76
N HIS A 726 3.46 20.16 -25.96
CA HIS A 726 3.37 19.09 -24.96
C HIS A 726 2.76 19.53 -23.63
N MET A 727 2.04 20.65 -23.63
CA MET A 727 1.26 21.11 -22.50
C MET A 727 -0.19 20.68 -22.64
N PHE A 728 -0.86 20.57 -21.50
CA PHE A 728 -2.27 20.20 -21.42
C PHE A 728 -3.00 21.24 -20.58
N TYR A 729 -4.12 21.71 -21.10
CA TYR A 729 -5.06 22.51 -20.32
C TYR A 729 -6.09 21.59 -19.70
N ILE A 730 -6.13 21.56 -18.37
CA ILE A 730 -7.05 20.71 -17.62
C ILE A 730 -8.14 21.58 -17.00
N ALA A 731 -9.39 21.32 -17.36
CA ALA A 731 -10.55 21.97 -16.78
C ALA A 731 -11.38 20.92 -16.02
N ILE A 732 -11.63 21.16 -14.74
CA ILE A 732 -12.47 20.27 -13.93
C ILE A 732 -13.81 20.93 -13.69
N THR A 733 -14.86 20.25 -14.10
CA THR A 733 -16.24 20.63 -13.82
C THR A 733 -16.82 19.65 -12.81
N LYS A 734 -17.68 20.13 -11.91
CA LYS A 734 -18.38 19.28 -10.92
C LYS A 734 -19.83 19.70 -10.78
N LYS A 735 -20.70 18.79 -10.34
CA LYS A 735 -22.05 19.16 -9.91
C LYS A 735 -21.99 20.03 -8.63
N PRO A 736 -22.94 20.95 -8.41
CA PRO A 736 -22.92 21.85 -7.24
C PRO A 736 -22.85 21.11 -5.90
N GLU A 737 -23.44 19.92 -5.82
CA GLU A 737 -23.58 19.09 -4.63
C GLU A 737 -22.26 18.42 -4.18
N VAL A 738 -21.25 18.34 -5.05
CA VAL A 738 -19.96 17.71 -4.75
C VAL A 738 -19.07 18.69 -3.99
N CYS A 739 -18.62 18.32 -2.79
CA CYS A 739 -17.76 19.17 -1.95
C CYS A 739 -16.42 19.54 -2.60
N PHE A 740 -15.87 20.70 -2.22
CA PHE A 740 -14.67 21.31 -2.81
C PHE A 740 -13.32 20.64 -2.43
N HIS A 741 -13.31 19.63 -1.56
CA HIS A 741 -12.09 19.23 -0.83
C HIS A 741 -10.92 18.72 -1.69
N TYR A 742 -11.16 18.15 -2.88
CA TYR A 742 -10.10 17.51 -3.68
C TYR A 742 -9.71 18.23 -4.99
N VAL A 743 -10.45 19.27 -5.37
CA VAL A 743 -10.41 19.84 -6.74
C VAL A 743 -10.13 21.34 -6.69
N ILE A 744 -9.16 21.75 -5.87
CA ILE A 744 -8.78 23.17 -5.74
C ILE A 744 -7.53 23.48 -6.58
N ALA A 745 -6.64 22.51 -6.78
CA ALA A 745 -5.35 22.67 -7.45
C ALA A 745 -5.40 22.66 -8.99
N LEU A 746 -6.33 21.88 -9.54
CA LEU A 746 -6.34 21.47 -10.94
C LEU A 746 -7.44 22.16 -11.76
N THR A 747 -8.27 22.99 -11.13
CA THR A 747 -9.29 23.77 -11.85
C THR A 747 -8.61 24.82 -12.72
N HIS A 748 -8.53 24.52 -14.03
CA HIS A 748 -7.97 25.39 -15.05
C HIS A 748 -6.45 25.57 -14.95
N THR A 749 -5.72 24.47 -14.76
CA THR A 749 -4.26 24.49 -14.63
C THR A 749 -3.62 23.94 -15.91
N THR A 750 -2.48 24.51 -16.31
CA THR A 750 -1.70 24.04 -17.47
C THR A 750 -0.54 23.20 -16.96
N PHE A 751 -0.42 21.96 -17.44
CA PHE A 751 0.66 21.04 -17.07
C PHE A 751 1.51 20.71 -18.29
N ALA A 752 2.80 20.46 -18.08
CA ALA A 752 3.58 19.59 -18.95
C ALA A 752 3.44 18.17 -18.38
N ILE A 753 3.12 17.18 -19.21
CA ILE A 753 3.12 15.75 -18.81
C ILE A 753 4.36 15.10 -19.41
#